data_AF-A0A7K6WU14-F1
#
_entry.id   AF-A0A7K6WU14-F1
#
_cell.length_a   1.000
_cell.length_b   1.000
_cell.length_c   1.000
_cell.angle_alpha   90.00
_cell.angle_beta   90.00
_cell.angle_gamma   90.00
#
_symmetry.space_group_name_H-M   'P 1'
#
loop_
_entity.id
_entity.type
_entity.pdbx_description
1 polymer ?
#
loop_
_entity_poly.entity_id
_entity_poly.type
_entity_poly.pdbx_seq_one_letter_code
_entity_poly.pdbx_strand_id
1 'polypeptide(L)'
;MKVTLFFKDNHGTSRLTLSSELPYQSTIKRKVRKKKNGVITANVAGTKYEIVRIVIREMGFVKTRDEDETANLIWSDSAVQQEKIAELRNYQRINHFPGMGEICRKDFLARNMTKMIKNQPQEYSFIPRTWIFPAEYTQFQNYVKELKKKRRQKTFIVKPANGAMGHGISLIRNGEKLQAQDHLIVQEYLDKPFLMEGYKFDLRVYILVTSCDPLKVFLYHDGLVRMGTEKYHPPSDSNLSQLYMHLTNYSVNKHNEHFERDETEDKGSKRSIKWFTEFLETNNLDVSKFWSDISELVVKTLIVAEPHVLHAYRMCRPGQAPGSDSVCFEVLGFDILLDRKLKPWLLEINRAPSFGTDQKIDYDVKKGVLLNALKLLNIRTSDKRRNLAQQKAEAQKRLYGQGSMKKLLPGSSDWEKQRHTLERRKEELKERLAQVRKQISKEEHENRHMGNYRRIYPPDDKTLLEKYEGLLATAFQTFLAGRAASLQREMNNPLKRMKEEDILDLLEQCEIDDEKLMGKCSRQRGPKPLCSMPESAQPLRKLRNYNSDSSCDGGSTMSESGEETEKEDHNEKKEKKVSYDLEENKYKSLERSGKMNWKPSIKNIKSPSYSSPTSSTGPIRRSISCPRSISILTMQSQAAEHRPFSAKASLQIQRASSVNRSHSLNRSPSSARVSQTPSLGTMNSSESESLLQQKAKEQEVALTKETLLVINDMRMKFPGKTDEESKLIIEDIMDNWKYHKPKVASYWLVKLDSVKQRKVLDIVKTSVCAVLQRVWKAPDIENLHLYRLFNRVFNRLLWSHGQGLWNCFCNSGSSWETIFSKSTEVVTPEQLQCCQRIVQLCKQCLLVVYKYSSDSRGSPTGISPHWDDTRY
;
A
#
# COMPACT_ATOMS: atom_id res chain seq x y z
N MET A 1 -46.59 33.27 -24.12
CA MET A 1 -46.61 34.45 -25.01
C MET A 1 -45.72 35.56 -24.43
N LYS A 2 -45.55 36.66 -25.17
CA LYS A 2 -44.78 37.91 -24.96
C LYS A 2 -44.28 38.30 -23.54
N VAL A 3 -43.04 38.83 -23.55
CA VAL A 3 -42.39 39.96 -22.82
C VAL A 3 -43.39 40.92 -22.09
N THR A 4 -43.12 41.57 -20.94
CA THR A 4 -41.99 42.47 -20.59
C THR A 4 -41.79 42.71 -19.06
N LEU A 5 -40.68 43.37 -18.67
CA LEU A 5 -40.27 43.83 -17.32
C LEU A 5 -41.02 45.08 -16.79
N PHE A 6 -40.95 45.35 -15.47
CA PHE A 6 -40.54 46.67 -14.89
C PHE A 6 -40.25 46.60 -13.36
N PHE A 7 -39.87 47.74 -12.74
CA PHE A 7 -39.34 47.92 -11.36
C PHE A 7 -39.89 49.24 -10.76
N LYS A 8 -40.24 49.29 -9.45
CA LYS A 8 -39.79 50.34 -8.47
C LYS A 8 -40.54 50.35 -7.11
N ASP A 9 -39.73 50.55 -6.06
CA ASP A 9 -39.81 51.47 -4.91
C ASP A 9 -41.10 51.78 -4.10
N ASN A 10 -40.95 51.62 -2.78
CA ASN A 10 -41.13 52.62 -1.69
C ASN A 10 -42.40 52.75 -0.81
N HIS A 11 -42.06 53.06 0.46
CA HIS A 11 -42.80 53.70 1.57
C HIS A 11 -43.93 52.93 2.30
N GLY A 12 -43.98 53.15 3.62
CA GLY A 12 -44.87 52.49 4.59
C GLY A 12 -44.26 52.56 6.00
N THR A 13 -44.53 53.64 6.74
CA THR A 13 -43.70 54.09 7.89
C THR A 13 -44.41 53.91 9.25
N SER A 14 -43.61 53.94 10.32
CA SER A 14 -43.98 54.01 11.75
C SER A 14 -44.30 52.65 12.44
N ARG A 15 -44.13 52.51 13.77
CA ARG A 15 -43.91 53.55 14.80
C ARG A 15 -42.88 53.10 15.85
N LEU A 16 -42.03 54.04 16.28
CA LEU A 16 -41.10 53.85 17.39
C LEU A 16 -41.78 54.11 18.74
N THR A 17 -41.43 53.33 19.76
CA THR A 17 -41.40 53.77 21.16
C THR A 17 -40.10 53.26 21.79
N LEU A 18 -39.27 54.18 22.27
CA LEU A 18 -38.05 53.88 23.01
C LEU A 18 -38.35 54.02 24.50
N SER A 19 -37.92 53.04 25.31
CA SER A 19 -37.81 53.21 26.76
C SER A 19 -36.61 52.41 27.25
N SER A 20 -35.78 53.05 28.07
CA SER A 20 -34.55 52.48 28.62
C SER A 20 -34.82 51.65 29.88
N GLU A 21 -34.10 50.55 30.04
CA GLU A 21 -33.04 50.44 31.08
C GLU A 21 -32.35 49.07 31.05
N LEU A 22 -31.10 49.03 31.53
CA LEU A 22 -30.35 47.82 31.82
C LEU A 22 -30.13 47.74 33.33
N PRO A 23 -30.20 46.54 33.92
CA PRO A 23 -29.03 46.09 34.67
C PRO A 23 -28.50 44.74 34.18
N TYR A 24 -27.18 44.62 34.18
CA TYR A 24 -26.44 43.44 33.75
C TYR A 24 -26.15 42.50 34.93
N GLN A 25 -26.72 41.30 34.96
CA GLN A 25 -26.30 40.23 35.87
C GLN A 25 -26.01 38.92 35.12
N SER A 26 -24.75 38.49 35.19
CA SER A 26 -24.16 37.44 34.33
C SER A 26 -24.13 36.06 34.98
N THR A 27 -25.29 35.47 35.29
CA THR A 27 -25.36 34.11 35.87
C THR A 27 -25.23 32.99 34.82
N ILE A 28 -24.06 32.88 34.17
CA ILE A 28 -23.74 31.76 33.26
C ILE A 28 -23.52 30.47 34.06
N LYS A 29 -24.63 29.82 34.46
CA LYS A 29 -24.62 28.45 34.99
C LYS A 29 -24.00 27.52 33.94
N ARG A 30 -22.75 27.08 34.17
CA ARG A 30 -22.03 26.14 33.28
C ARG A 30 -22.81 24.82 33.15
N LYS A 31 -23.68 24.72 32.14
CA LYS A 31 -24.32 23.45 31.76
C LYS A 31 -23.22 22.46 31.38
N VAL A 32 -22.91 21.54 32.29
CA VAL A 32 -22.01 20.40 32.03
C VAL A 32 -22.63 19.58 30.91
N ARG A 33 -22.12 19.76 29.68
CA ARG A 33 -22.50 18.92 28.54
C ARG A 33 -22.12 17.48 28.89
N LYS A 34 -23.11 16.66 29.26
CA LYS A 34 -22.97 15.19 29.28
C LYS A 34 -22.29 14.79 27.97
N LYS A 35 -21.11 14.19 28.06
CA LYS A 35 -20.40 13.66 26.88
C LYS A 35 -21.35 12.66 26.23
N LYS A 36 -21.85 12.94 25.02
CA LYS A 36 -22.40 11.87 24.19
C LYS A 36 -21.27 10.88 23.99
N ASN A 37 -21.45 9.64 24.46
CA ASN A 37 -20.51 8.57 24.16
C ASN A 37 -20.45 8.45 22.64
N GLY A 38 -19.24 8.55 22.08
CA GLY A 38 -19.07 8.38 20.64
C GLY A 38 -19.43 6.96 20.28
N VAL A 39 -20.18 6.78 19.20
CA VAL A 39 -20.48 5.47 18.63
C VAL A 39 -19.49 5.22 17.49
N ILE A 40 -19.01 3.98 17.35
CA ILE A 40 -18.20 3.57 16.20
C ILE A 40 -19.15 3.15 15.09
N THR A 41 -18.99 3.72 13.89
CA THR A 41 -19.92 3.45 12.78
C THR A 41 -19.25 2.76 11.60
N ALA A 42 -20.00 1.95 10.86
CA ALA A 42 -19.52 1.19 9.72
C ALA A 42 -20.41 1.39 8.49
N ASN A 43 -19.81 1.74 7.35
CA ASN A 43 -20.45 1.67 6.04
C ASN A 43 -20.20 0.28 5.45
N VAL A 44 -21.28 -0.45 5.17
CA VAL A 44 -21.28 -1.82 4.66
C VAL A 44 -22.01 -1.95 3.32
N ALA A 45 -22.25 -0.83 2.63
CA ALA A 45 -22.88 -0.81 1.30
C ALA A 45 -22.09 -1.61 0.26
N GLY A 46 -20.76 -1.67 0.42
CA GLY A 46 -19.86 -2.38 -0.48
C GLY A 46 -19.77 -3.90 -0.24
N THR A 47 -20.47 -4.48 0.74
CA THR A 47 -20.48 -5.94 0.93
C THR A 47 -21.80 -6.60 0.54
N LYS A 48 -21.71 -7.75 -0.13
CA LYS A 48 -22.84 -8.66 -0.35
C LYS A 48 -22.95 -9.74 0.72
N TYR A 49 -21.85 -10.09 1.40
CA TYR A 49 -21.78 -11.23 2.32
C TYR A 49 -22.40 -10.90 3.69
N GLU A 50 -23.35 -11.71 4.17
CA GLU A 50 -24.02 -11.45 5.46
C GLU A 50 -23.08 -11.67 6.65
N ILE A 51 -22.12 -12.59 6.58
CA ILE A 51 -21.18 -12.83 7.69
C ILE A 51 -20.34 -11.58 8.05
N VAL A 52 -20.04 -10.73 7.07
CA VAL A 52 -19.40 -9.43 7.29
C VAL A 52 -20.31 -8.50 8.10
N ARG A 53 -21.62 -8.48 7.78
CA ARG A 53 -22.62 -7.66 8.49
C ARG A 53 -22.91 -8.19 9.91
N ILE A 54 -22.91 -9.51 10.09
CA ILE A 54 -23.01 -10.18 11.40
C ILE A 54 -21.82 -9.78 12.27
N VAL A 55 -20.58 -9.97 11.79
CA VAL A 55 -19.35 -9.70 12.56
C VAL A 55 -19.21 -8.21 12.91
N ILE A 56 -19.54 -7.30 11.99
CA ILE A 56 -19.54 -5.85 12.26
C ILE A 56 -20.57 -5.49 13.34
N ARG A 57 -21.74 -6.13 13.36
CA ARG A 57 -22.77 -5.96 14.40
C ARG A 57 -22.35 -6.54 15.75
N GLU A 58 -21.73 -7.71 15.75
CA GLU A 58 -21.19 -8.40 16.94
C GLU A 58 -20.07 -7.60 17.61
N MET A 59 -19.24 -6.91 16.81
CA MET A 59 -18.24 -5.95 17.30
C MET A 59 -18.84 -4.60 17.77
N GLY A 60 -20.17 -4.44 17.77
CA GLY A 60 -20.84 -3.23 18.26
C GLY A 60 -20.76 -2.00 17.34
N PHE A 61 -20.36 -2.16 16.07
CA PHE A 61 -20.41 -1.05 15.11
C PHE A 61 -21.86 -0.82 14.65
N VAL A 62 -22.27 0.45 14.60
CA VAL A 62 -23.58 0.82 14.04
C VAL A 62 -23.48 1.02 12.52
N LYS A 63 -24.31 0.32 11.75
CA LYS A 63 -24.43 0.54 10.29
C LYS A 63 -24.82 1.99 10.02
N THR A 64 -24.10 2.67 9.13
CA THR A 64 -24.47 3.99 8.60
C THR A 64 -25.50 3.89 7.47
N ARG A 65 -25.98 5.04 6.98
CA ARG A 65 -26.57 5.07 5.64
C ARG A 65 -25.50 4.68 4.60
N ASP A 66 -25.94 4.19 3.45
CA ASP A 66 -25.03 3.62 2.45
C ASP A 66 -24.23 4.71 1.73
N GLU A 67 -24.72 5.96 1.73
CA GLU A 67 -24.05 7.17 1.24
C GLU A 67 -23.17 7.87 2.30
N ASP A 68 -23.09 7.38 3.54
CA ASP A 68 -22.28 8.03 4.60
C ASP A 68 -20.79 7.68 4.46
N GLU A 69 -20.05 8.61 3.87
CA GLU A 69 -18.59 8.57 3.72
C GLU A 69 -17.83 8.86 5.02
N THR A 70 -18.50 9.21 6.12
CA THR A 70 -17.87 9.61 7.38
C THR A 70 -17.72 8.47 8.39
N ALA A 71 -18.07 7.24 8.01
CA ALA A 71 -17.98 6.05 8.85
C ALA A 71 -16.54 5.77 9.34
N ASN A 72 -16.41 5.17 10.54
CA ASN A 72 -15.10 4.75 11.06
C ASN A 72 -14.53 3.55 10.27
N LEU A 73 -15.39 2.60 9.91
CA LEU A 73 -15.06 1.45 9.07
C LEU A 73 -15.80 1.57 7.74
N ILE A 74 -15.13 1.30 6.63
CA ILE A 74 -15.72 1.18 5.29
C ILE A 74 -15.34 -0.20 4.76
N TRP A 75 -16.35 -0.99 4.38
CA TRP A 75 -16.15 -2.30 3.78
C TRP A 75 -16.59 -2.35 2.32
N SER A 76 -15.73 -2.90 1.47
CA SER A 76 -15.96 -3.19 0.05
C SER A 76 -15.52 -4.63 -0.24
N ASP A 77 -16.34 -5.41 -0.96
CA ASP A 77 -15.90 -6.72 -1.44
C ASP A 77 -15.08 -6.63 -2.74
N SER A 78 -15.10 -5.48 -3.40
CA SER A 78 -14.36 -5.22 -4.64
C SER A 78 -13.20 -4.23 -4.42
N ALA A 79 -12.19 -4.35 -5.27
CA ALA A 79 -11.01 -3.49 -5.27
C ALA A 79 -11.39 -2.00 -5.30
N VAL A 80 -10.96 -1.26 -4.28
CA VAL A 80 -11.23 0.18 -4.15
C VAL A 80 -10.26 0.99 -5.01
N GLN A 81 -10.78 2.03 -5.66
CA GLN A 81 -10.01 2.97 -6.48
C GLN A 81 -9.13 3.89 -5.61
N GLN A 82 -8.01 4.37 -6.16
CA GLN A 82 -6.99 5.11 -5.40
C GLN A 82 -7.51 6.46 -4.89
N GLU A 83 -8.36 7.10 -5.68
CA GLU A 83 -9.03 8.36 -5.41
C GLU A 83 -9.88 8.26 -4.12
N LYS A 84 -10.69 7.20 -4.01
CA LYS A 84 -11.50 6.93 -2.82
C LYS A 84 -10.67 6.63 -1.57
N ILE A 85 -9.43 6.17 -1.73
CA ILE A 85 -8.48 5.99 -0.60
C ILE A 85 -7.82 7.32 -0.23
N ALA A 86 -7.67 8.26 -1.17
CA ALA A 86 -7.16 9.61 -0.91
C ALA A 86 -8.18 10.50 -0.16
N GLU A 87 -9.47 10.36 -0.46
CA GLU A 87 -10.57 11.11 0.17
C GLU A 87 -10.77 10.82 1.67
N LEU A 88 -10.29 9.67 2.15
CA LEU A 88 -10.47 9.24 3.55
C LEU A 88 -9.81 10.17 4.57
N ARG A 89 -10.34 10.17 5.80
CA ARG A 89 -9.78 10.87 6.96
C ARG A 89 -8.98 9.90 7.82
N ASN A 90 -7.95 10.37 8.53
CA ASN A 90 -6.99 9.48 9.22
C ASN A 90 -7.59 8.62 10.37
N TYR A 91 -8.83 8.92 10.82
CA TYR A 91 -9.56 8.06 11.76
C TYR A 91 -10.30 6.88 11.11
N GLN A 92 -10.41 6.86 9.78
CA GLN A 92 -11.18 5.87 9.02
C GLN A 92 -10.31 4.66 8.66
N ARG A 93 -10.95 3.51 8.49
CA ARG A 93 -10.32 2.26 8.05
C ARG A 93 -11.06 1.69 6.85
N ILE A 94 -10.31 1.27 5.84
CA ILE A 94 -10.84 0.60 4.64
C ILE A 94 -10.11 -0.73 4.40
N ASN A 95 -10.84 -1.74 3.95
CA ASN A 95 -10.38 -3.14 3.88
C ASN A 95 -9.57 -3.49 2.61
N HIS A 96 -8.98 -2.49 1.93
CA HIS A 96 -8.05 -2.70 0.81
C HIS A 96 -6.89 -1.69 0.83
N PHE A 97 -5.69 -2.14 0.43
CA PHE A 97 -4.57 -1.28 0.07
C PHE A 97 -4.61 -0.91 -1.43
N PRO A 98 -4.12 0.30 -1.79
CA PRO A 98 -3.75 0.59 -3.17
C PRO A 98 -2.48 -0.20 -3.54
N GLY A 99 -2.27 -0.47 -4.83
CA GLY A 99 -1.07 -1.21 -5.32
C GLY A 99 -1.08 -2.74 -5.14
N MET A 100 -1.89 -3.30 -4.23
CA MET A 100 -1.92 -4.75 -3.92
C MET A 100 -2.23 -5.67 -5.12
N GLY A 101 -2.78 -5.11 -6.20
CA GLY A 101 -2.95 -5.80 -7.49
C GLY A 101 -1.65 -6.32 -8.13
N GLU A 102 -0.48 -5.79 -7.73
CA GLU A 102 0.84 -6.22 -8.23
C GLU A 102 1.27 -7.63 -7.76
N ILE A 103 0.56 -8.22 -6.78
CA ILE A 103 0.66 -9.65 -6.42
C ILE A 103 -0.67 -10.41 -6.53
N CYS A 104 -1.81 -9.71 -6.63
CA CYS A 104 -3.13 -10.35 -6.71
C CYS A 104 -3.64 -10.57 -8.15
N ARG A 105 -3.01 -9.96 -9.17
CA ARG A 105 -3.18 -10.38 -10.57
C ARG A 105 -2.15 -11.44 -10.92
N LYS A 106 -2.57 -12.46 -11.69
CA LYS A 106 -1.71 -13.62 -12.05
C LYS A 106 -0.49 -13.21 -12.89
N ASP A 107 -0.69 -12.28 -13.82
CA ASP A 107 0.37 -11.74 -14.68
C ASP A 107 1.36 -10.85 -13.91
N PHE A 108 0.88 -9.96 -13.05
CA PHE A 108 1.75 -9.08 -12.26
C PHE A 108 2.52 -9.87 -11.18
N LEU A 109 1.88 -10.85 -10.53
CA LEU A 109 2.53 -11.78 -9.61
C LEU A 109 3.69 -12.51 -10.31
N ALA A 110 3.43 -13.14 -11.46
CA ALA A 110 4.46 -13.84 -12.24
C ALA A 110 5.59 -12.91 -12.67
N ARG A 111 5.27 -11.70 -13.15
CA ARG A 111 6.23 -10.68 -13.57
C ARG A 111 7.15 -10.25 -12.43
N ASN A 112 6.59 -9.94 -11.26
CA ASN A 112 7.35 -9.39 -10.14
C ASN A 112 8.13 -10.48 -9.39
N MET A 113 7.55 -11.67 -9.22
CA MET A 113 8.28 -12.85 -8.75
C MET A 113 9.45 -13.19 -9.67
N THR A 114 9.28 -13.12 -11.01
CA THR A 114 10.37 -13.40 -11.96
C THR A 114 11.53 -12.41 -11.84
N LYS A 115 11.30 -11.15 -11.45
CA LYS A 115 12.38 -10.21 -11.10
C LYS A 115 13.10 -10.65 -9.81
N MET A 116 12.35 -10.99 -8.76
CA MET A 116 12.93 -11.39 -7.47
C MET A 116 13.68 -12.73 -7.55
N ILE A 117 13.20 -13.70 -8.33
CA ILE A 117 13.88 -14.98 -8.58
C ILE A 117 15.23 -14.78 -9.30
N LYS A 118 15.34 -13.78 -10.20
CA LYS A 118 16.63 -13.46 -10.86
C LYS A 118 17.67 -12.94 -9.88
N ASN A 119 17.24 -12.23 -8.83
CA ASN A 119 18.12 -11.62 -7.83
C ASN A 119 18.36 -12.54 -6.62
N GLN A 120 17.39 -13.36 -6.23
CA GLN A 120 17.38 -14.20 -5.03
C GLN A 120 16.73 -15.58 -5.31
N PRO A 121 17.35 -16.43 -6.17
CA PRO A 121 16.70 -17.64 -6.70
C PRO A 121 16.39 -18.71 -5.65
N GLN A 122 17.18 -18.81 -4.58
CA GLN A 122 16.96 -19.81 -3.53
C GLN A 122 15.73 -19.46 -2.66
N GLU A 123 15.58 -18.18 -2.32
CA GLU A 123 14.54 -17.69 -1.42
C GLU A 123 13.14 -17.69 -2.04
N TYR A 124 13.04 -17.47 -3.35
CA TYR A 124 11.79 -17.42 -4.10
C TYR A 124 11.47 -18.73 -4.85
N SER A 125 12.00 -19.86 -4.36
CA SER A 125 11.79 -21.18 -4.97
C SER A 125 10.38 -21.78 -4.78
N PHE A 126 9.45 -21.06 -4.16
CA PHE A 126 8.09 -21.51 -3.77
C PHE A 126 6.99 -21.17 -4.79
N ILE A 127 7.30 -20.61 -5.96
CA ILE A 127 6.31 -20.34 -7.02
C ILE A 127 6.65 -21.17 -8.27
N PRO A 128 5.66 -21.83 -8.92
CA PRO A 128 5.92 -22.56 -10.16
C PRO A 128 6.37 -21.63 -11.28
N ARG A 129 7.29 -22.09 -12.14
CA ARG A 129 7.76 -21.32 -13.29
C ARG A 129 6.56 -20.95 -14.19
N THR A 130 6.45 -19.66 -14.50
CA THR A 130 5.30 -19.07 -15.19
C THR A 130 5.79 -18.17 -16.32
N TRP A 131 5.05 -18.14 -17.43
CA TRP A 131 5.28 -17.30 -18.61
C TRP A 131 4.00 -16.51 -18.92
N ILE A 132 4.16 -15.23 -19.28
CA ILE A 132 3.06 -14.30 -19.56
C ILE A 132 2.91 -14.11 -21.07
N PHE A 133 1.78 -14.48 -21.66
CA PHE A 133 1.55 -14.31 -23.10
C PHE A 133 0.84 -12.98 -23.40
N PRO A 134 1.09 -12.36 -24.57
CA PRO A 134 1.99 -12.79 -25.64
C PRO A 134 3.49 -12.56 -25.35
N ALA A 135 3.83 -11.73 -24.37
CA ALA A 135 5.18 -11.16 -24.16
C ALA A 135 6.33 -12.18 -23.96
N GLU A 136 6.02 -13.38 -23.45
CA GLU A 136 7.00 -14.42 -23.14
C GLU A 136 6.79 -15.72 -23.95
N TYR A 137 6.00 -15.66 -25.03
CA TYR A 137 5.74 -16.77 -25.93
C TYR A 137 7.04 -17.43 -26.46
N THR A 138 7.97 -16.63 -26.97
CA THR A 138 9.24 -17.13 -27.53
C THR A 138 10.10 -17.81 -26.45
N GLN A 139 10.10 -17.28 -25.23
CA GLN A 139 10.81 -17.81 -24.07
C GLN A 139 10.22 -19.15 -23.63
N PHE A 140 8.89 -19.30 -23.66
CA PHE A 140 8.21 -20.57 -23.44
C PHE A 140 8.52 -21.59 -24.55
N GLN A 141 8.40 -21.20 -25.82
CA GLN A 141 8.70 -22.10 -26.95
C GLN A 141 10.15 -22.58 -26.95
N ASN A 142 11.10 -21.74 -26.56
CA ASN A 142 12.50 -22.15 -26.40
C ASN A 142 12.68 -23.15 -25.24
N TYR A 143 11.98 -22.96 -24.11
CA TYR A 143 11.99 -23.92 -23.01
C TYR A 143 11.37 -25.28 -23.40
N VAL A 144 10.25 -25.29 -24.14
CA VAL A 144 9.64 -26.52 -24.67
C VAL A 144 10.57 -27.23 -25.65
N LYS A 145 11.26 -26.50 -26.54
CA LYS A 145 12.29 -27.04 -27.43
C LYS A 145 13.47 -27.64 -26.65
N GLU A 146 13.91 -27.02 -25.56
CA GLU A 146 14.95 -27.57 -24.68
C GLU A 146 14.50 -28.85 -23.98
N LEU A 147 13.26 -28.90 -23.46
CA LEU A 147 12.69 -30.10 -22.86
C LEU A 147 12.63 -31.26 -23.87
N LYS A 148 12.17 -30.97 -25.11
CA LYS A 148 12.15 -31.91 -26.25
C LYS A 148 13.55 -32.44 -26.57
N LYS A 149 14.56 -31.56 -26.67
CA LYS A 149 15.98 -31.94 -26.85
C LYS A 149 16.51 -32.82 -25.71
N LYS A 150 16.13 -32.52 -24.47
CA LYS A 150 16.54 -33.26 -23.25
C LYS A 150 15.70 -34.53 -23.02
N ARG A 151 14.80 -34.91 -23.95
CA ARG A 151 13.84 -36.02 -23.85
C ARG A 151 13.01 -36.00 -22.56
N ARG A 152 12.67 -34.81 -22.03
CA ARG A 152 11.84 -34.64 -20.82
C ARG A 152 10.46 -34.12 -21.23
N GLN A 153 9.39 -34.78 -20.81
CA GLN A 153 8.04 -34.27 -20.93
C GLN A 153 7.64 -33.51 -19.65
N LYS A 154 6.85 -32.45 -19.80
CA LYS A 154 6.27 -31.65 -18.71
C LYS A 154 4.83 -31.32 -19.05
N THR A 155 3.98 -31.28 -18.02
CA THR A 155 2.62 -30.74 -18.13
C THR A 155 2.65 -29.27 -17.71
N PHE A 156 1.87 -28.45 -18.41
CA PHE A 156 1.64 -27.05 -18.10
C PHE A 156 0.16 -26.81 -17.87
N ILE A 157 -0.16 -25.85 -17.01
CA ILE A 157 -1.51 -25.35 -16.77
C ILE A 157 -1.63 -23.96 -17.36
N VAL A 158 -2.62 -23.80 -18.23
CA VAL A 158 -2.98 -22.54 -18.89
C VAL A 158 -4.06 -21.87 -18.06
N LYS A 159 -3.92 -20.57 -17.79
CA LYS A 159 -4.90 -19.78 -17.01
C LYS A 159 -5.10 -18.40 -17.66
N PRO A 160 -6.33 -17.87 -17.78
CA PRO A 160 -6.53 -16.49 -18.24
C PRO A 160 -5.90 -15.50 -17.26
N ALA A 161 -5.25 -14.44 -17.74
CA ALA A 161 -4.49 -13.52 -16.89
C ALA A 161 -5.35 -12.86 -15.78
N ASN A 162 -6.60 -12.50 -16.11
CA ASN A 162 -7.61 -11.97 -15.18
C ASN A 162 -8.66 -13.01 -14.76
N GLY A 163 -8.43 -14.31 -15.02
CA GLY A 163 -9.40 -15.38 -14.78
C GLY A 163 -9.56 -15.73 -13.30
N ALA A 164 -10.78 -16.16 -12.93
CA ALA A 164 -11.15 -16.59 -11.57
C ALA A 164 -12.06 -17.83 -11.63
N MET A 165 -12.34 -18.43 -10.46
CA MET A 165 -13.29 -19.55 -10.27
C MET A 165 -13.01 -20.83 -11.09
N GLY A 166 -11.84 -20.95 -11.72
CA GLY A 166 -11.46 -22.09 -12.56
C GLY A 166 -11.84 -21.97 -14.04
N HIS A 167 -12.57 -20.91 -14.44
CA HIS A 167 -12.99 -20.74 -15.83
C HIS A 167 -11.81 -20.45 -16.77
N GLY A 168 -11.83 -21.07 -17.96
CA GLY A 168 -10.78 -20.94 -18.97
C GLY A 168 -9.46 -21.62 -18.61
N ILE A 169 -9.41 -22.45 -17.57
CA ILE A 169 -8.22 -23.22 -17.21
C ILE A 169 -8.19 -24.54 -17.99
N SER A 170 -7.02 -24.88 -18.55
CA SER A 170 -6.78 -26.16 -19.22
C SER A 170 -5.36 -26.68 -18.94
N LEU A 171 -5.14 -27.98 -19.14
CA LEU A 171 -3.82 -28.60 -19.04
C LEU A 171 -3.31 -29.00 -20.42
N ILE A 172 -2.01 -28.80 -20.67
CA ILE A 172 -1.35 -29.17 -21.93
C ILE A 172 -0.04 -29.91 -21.68
N ARG A 173 0.30 -30.85 -22.56
CA ARG A 173 1.61 -31.54 -22.60
C ARG A 173 2.44 -31.21 -23.86
N ASN A 174 1.80 -30.68 -24.91
CA ASN A 174 2.48 -30.11 -26.07
C ASN A 174 2.26 -28.58 -26.13
N GLY A 175 3.34 -27.81 -26.00
CA GLY A 175 3.34 -26.34 -26.10
C GLY A 175 3.18 -25.80 -27.52
N GLU A 176 3.26 -26.64 -28.55
CA GLU A 176 3.07 -26.28 -29.96
C GLU A 176 1.60 -25.96 -30.30
N LYS A 177 0.65 -26.25 -29.38
CA LYS A 177 -0.80 -26.03 -29.58
C LYS A 177 -1.33 -24.65 -29.14
N LEU A 178 -0.50 -23.78 -28.56
CA LEU A 178 -0.94 -22.46 -28.07
C LEU A 178 -0.80 -21.36 -29.12
N GLN A 179 -1.79 -20.48 -29.23
CA GLN A 179 -1.70 -19.31 -30.12
C GLN A 179 -0.81 -18.22 -29.50
N ALA A 180 -0.06 -17.52 -30.35
CA ALA A 180 0.95 -16.56 -29.89
C ALA A 180 0.37 -15.22 -29.41
N GLN A 181 -0.92 -14.94 -29.66
CA GLN A 181 -1.57 -13.65 -29.35
C GLN A 181 -2.45 -13.68 -28.09
N ASP A 182 -2.68 -14.86 -27.49
CA ASP A 182 -3.61 -15.02 -26.36
C ASP A 182 -3.13 -14.29 -25.09
N HIS A 183 -4.04 -13.55 -24.43
CA HIS A 183 -3.76 -12.89 -23.13
C HIS A 183 -3.92 -13.83 -21.93
N LEU A 184 -3.07 -14.86 -21.89
CA LEU A 184 -3.04 -15.91 -20.87
C LEU A 184 -1.70 -15.95 -20.11
N ILE A 185 -1.67 -16.72 -19.03
CA ILE A 185 -0.42 -17.22 -18.45
C ILE A 185 -0.30 -18.74 -18.67
N VAL A 186 0.91 -19.19 -18.93
CA VAL A 186 1.28 -20.62 -18.93
C VAL A 186 2.14 -20.87 -17.70
N GLN A 187 1.85 -21.92 -16.94
CA GLN A 187 2.56 -22.23 -15.70
C GLN A 187 2.95 -23.71 -15.67
N GLU A 188 4.13 -24.06 -15.13
CA GLU A 188 4.48 -25.46 -14.89
C GLU A 188 3.48 -26.09 -13.93
N TYR A 189 2.90 -27.23 -14.33
CA TYR A 189 1.96 -27.95 -13.48
C TYR A 189 2.71 -28.81 -12.45
N LEU A 190 2.24 -28.76 -11.21
CA LEU A 190 2.77 -29.57 -10.11
C LEU A 190 2.17 -30.98 -10.22
N ASP A 191 2.91 -31.87 -10.89
CA ASP A 191 2.51 -33.24 -11.25
C ASP A 191 2.42 -34.20 -10.06
N LYS A 192 3.08 -33.85 -8.94
CA LYS A 192 3.19 -34.69 -7.72
C LYS A 192 2.79 -33.89 -6.46
N PRO A 193 1.50 -33.50 -6.34
CA PRO A 193 0.97 -32.89 -5.12
C PRO A 193 1.05 -33.86 -3.93
N PHE A 194 0.92 -33.34 -2.71
CA PHE A 194 0.51 -34.16 -1.57
C PHE A 194 -0.96 -34.59 -1.78
N LEU A 195 -1.30 -35.82 -1.35
CA LEU A 195 -2.62 -36.40 -1.56
C LEU A 195 -3.22 -36.80 -0.21
N MET A 196 -4.53 -36.60 -0.07
CA MET A 196 -5.31 -36.94 1.11
C MET A 196 -6.38 -37.94 0.67
N GLU A 197 -6.36 -39.16 1.21
CA GLU A 197 -7.21 -40.30 0.77
C GLU A 197 -7.14 -40.61 -0.75
N GLY A 198 -6.07 -40.16 -1.42
CA GLY A 198 -5.87 -40.26 -2.88
C GLY A 198 -6.41 -39.07 -3.68
N TYR A 199 -7.07 -38.10 -3.04
CA TYR A 199 -7.55 -36.87 -3.66
C TYR A 199 -6.48 -35.77 -3.61
N LYS A 200 -6.43 -34.97 -4.67
CA LYS A 200 -5.68 -33.71 -4.69
C LYS A 200 -6.48 -32.66 -3.91
N PHE A 201 -5.82 -31.84 -3.11
CA PHE A 201 -6.43 -30.68 -2.46
C PHE A 201 -5.56 -29.43 -2.59
N ASP A 202 -6.13 -28.28 -2.27
CA ASP A 202 -5.38 -27.03 -2.03
C ASP A 202 -5.79 -26.38 -0.69
N LEU A 203 -4.95 -25.47 -0.22
CA LEU A 203 -5.13 -24.73 1.02
C LEU A 203 -5.47 -23.27 0.74
N ARG A 204 -6.62 -22.82 1.23
CA ARG A 204 -6.96 -21.40 1.37
C ARG A 204 -6.56 -20.90 2.75
N VAL A 205 -5.41 -20.21 2.82
CA VAL A 205 -4.92 -19.56 4.05
C VAL A 205 -5.36 -18.09 4.07
N TYR A 206 -5.79 -17.59 5.23
CA TYR A 206 -6.25 -16.20 5.38
C TYR A 206 -5.16 -15.32 6.03
N ILE A 207 -4.74 -14.27 5.34
CA ILE A 207 -3.67 -13.36 5.77
C ILE A 207 -4.25 -11.95 5.96
N LEU A 208 -3.95 -11.33 7.10
CA LEU A 208 -4.32 -9.96 7.42
C LEU A 208 -3.08 -9.07 7.36
N VAL A 209 -3.11 -8.03 6.52
CA VAL A 209 -2.14 -6.94 6.53
C VAL A 209 -2.79 -5.74 7.22
N THR A 210 -2.22 -5.23 8.31
CA THR A 210 -2.79 -4.09 9.07
C THR A 210 -2.09 -2.75 8.80
N SER A 211 -0.93 -2.78 8.13
CA SER A 211 -0.12 -1.61 7.79
C SER A 211 0.96 -1.98 6.78
N CYS A 212 1.39 -1.02 5.95
CA CYS A 212 2.63 -1.08 5.14
C CYS A 212 3.74 -0.15 5.68
N ASP A 213 3.42 0.87 6.50
CA ASP A 213 4.40 1.83 7.02
C ASP A 213 4.32 1.97 8.55
N PRO A 214 4.97 1.07 9.33
CA PRO A 214 5.73 -0.11 8.89
C PRO A 214 4.84 -1.29 8.48
N LEU A 215 5.39 -2.22 7.70
CA LEU A 215 4.71 -3.45 7.30
C LEU A 215 4.36 -4.31 8.52
N LYS A 216 3.10 -4.75 8.61
CA LYS A 216 2.56 -5.60 9.69
C LYS A 216 1.66 -6.68 9.11
N VAL A 217 2.07 -7.94 9.26
CA VAL A 217 1.42 -9.11 8.63
C VAL A 217 1.09 -10.18 9.68
N PHE A 218 -0.14 -10.66 9.63
CA PHE A 218 -0.68 -11.70 10.51
C PHE A 218 -1.25 -12.83 9.66
N LEU A 219 -0.88 -14.08 9.98
CA LEU A 219 -1.44 -15.29 9.41
C LEU A 219 -2.55 -15.81 10.33
N TYR A 220 -3.70 -16.18 9.77
CA TYR A 220 -4.73 -16.90 10.52
C TYR A 220 -4.33 -18.37 10.64
N HIS A 221 -4.31 -18.92 11.85
CA HIS A 221 -3.89 -20.29 12.14
C HIS A 221 -5.04 -21.29 11.91
N ASP A 222 -5.77 -21.09 10.81
CA ASP A 222 -6.80 -21.96 10.25
C ASP A 222 -7.16 -21.45 8.82
N GLY A 223 -8.03 -22.15 8.11
CA GLY A 223 -8.46 -21.80 6.76
C GLY A 223 -9.37 -22.87 6.19
N LEU A 224 -9.38 -23.02 4.85
CA LEU A 224 -10.17 -24.04 4.18
C LEU A 224 -9.27 -24.95 3.33
N VAL A 225 -9.35 -26.26 3.59
CA VAL A 225 -8.87 -27.31 2.70
C VAL A 225 -9.94 -27.53 1.63
N ARG A 226 -9.55 -27.58 0.36
CA ARG A 226 -10.46 -27.77 -0.78
C ARG A 226 -10.04 -28.98 -1.58
N MET A 227 -10.81 -30.07 -1.54
CA MET A 227 -10.53 -31.30 -2.27
C MET A 227 -11.04 -31.22 -3.72
N GLY A 228 -10.39 -31.94 -4.62
CA GLY A 228 -10.99 -32.39 -5.88
C GLY A 228 -11.97 -33.53 -5.61
N THR A 229 -12.91 -33.75 -6.54
CA THR A 229 -13.99 -34.75 -6.41
C THR A 229 -13.67 -36.10 -7.05
N GLU A 230 -12.58 -36.19 -7.79
CA GLU A 230 -12.05 -37.43 -8.37
C GLU A 230 -10.65 -37.72 -7.82
N LYS A 231 -10.32 -39.01 -7.68
CA LYS A 231 -8.99 -39.43 -7.22
C LYS A 231 -7.90 -39.01 -8.19
N TYR A 232 -6.76 -38.59 -7.65
CA TYR A 232 -5.71 -37.96 -8.43
C TYR A 232 -4.84 -38.99 -9.18
N HIS A 233 -4.87 -38.92 -10.50
CA HIS A 233 -3.89 -39.56 -11.36
C HIS A 233 -2.90 -38.52 -11.92
N PRO A 234 -1.60 -38.85 -12.09
CA PRO A 234 -0.65 -37.96 -12.74
C PRO A 234 -1.08 -37.62 -14.18
N PRO A 235 -0.79 -36.40 -14.68
CA PRO A 235 -1.27 -35.95 -15.98
C PRO A 235 -0.63 -36.70 -17.15
N SER A 236 -1.44 -37.45 -17.88
CA SER A 236 -1.21 -38.15 -19.15
C SER A 236 -2.06 -37.54 -20.26
N ASP A 237 -1.76 -37.82 -21.53
CA ASP A 237 -2.54 -37.27 -22.65
C ASP A 237 -4.01 -37.78 -22.72
N SER A 238 -4.36 -38.79 -21.90
CA SER A 238 -5.72 -39.32 -21.74
C SER A 238 -6.57 -38.64 -20.66
N ASN A 239 -5.97 -37.95 -19.67
CA ASN A 239 -6.70 -37.36 -18.54
C ASN A 239 -6.64 -35.81 -18.44
N LEU A 240 -5.98 -35.12 -19.38
CA LEU A 240 -5.88 -33.64 -19.35
C LEU A 240 -7.24 -32.91 -19.34
N SER A 241 -8.30 -33.56 -19.82
CA SER A 241 -9.69 -33.09 -19.82
C SER A 241 -10.46 -33.41 -18.53
N GLN A 242 -9.96 -34.29 -17.66
CA GLN A 242 -10.60 -34.68 -16.40
C GLN A 242 -10.33 -33.61 -15.32
N LEU A 243 -11.00 -32.47 -15.45
CA LEU A 243 -10.73 -31.30 -14.63
C LEU A 243 -11.07 -31.50 -13.14
N TYR A 244 -11.94 -32.43 -12.77
CA TYR A 244 -12.35 -32.65 -11.37
C TYR A 244 -11.26 -33.32 -10.50
N MET A 245 -10.35 -34.12 -11.08
CA MET A 245 -9.14 -34.58 -10.38
C MET A 245 -7.99 -33.55 -10.42
N HIS A 246 -8.00 -32.62 -11.37
CA HIS A 246 -6.89 -31.69 -11.60
C HIS A 246 -7.09 -30.29 -11.01
N LEU A 247 -8.33 -29.84 -10.84
CA LEU A 247 -8.71 -28.53 -10.28
C LEU A 247 -9.48 -28.71 -8.97
N THR A 248 -9.05 -28.01 -7.93
CA THR A 248 -9.59 -28.08 -6.56
C THR A 248 -10.58 -26.94 -6.26
N ASN A 249 -10.89 -26.10 -7.25
CA ASN A 249 -11.77 -24.96 -7.08
C ASN A 249 -13.21 -25.42 -6.73
N TYR A 250 -13.74 -24.93 -5.60
CA TYR A 250 -15.11 -25.19 -5.15
C TYR A 250 -16.16 -24.88 -6.24
N SER A 251 -15.98 -23.80 -6.99
CA SER A 251 -16.84 -23.39 -8.11
C SER A 251 -16.91 -24.40 -9.26
N VAL A 252 -15.88 -25.23 -9.44
CA VAL A 252 -15.88 -26.35 -10.39
C VAL A 252 -16.50 -27.56 -9.71
N ASN A 253 -15.91 -28.01 -8.60
CA ASN A 253 -16.23 -29.27 -7.94
C ASN A 253 -17.66 -29.35 -7.38
N LYS A 254 -18.27 -28.24 -6.94
CA LYS A 254 -19.64 -28.24 -6.35
C LYS A 254 -20.76 -28.73 -7.27
N HIS A 255 -20.47 -28.91 -8.56
CA HIS A 255 -21.38 -29.42 -9.59
C HIS A 255 -21.10 -30.88 -9.99
N ASN A 256 -20.05 -31.51 -9.46
CA ASN A 256 -19.84 -32.94 -9.61
C ASN A 256 -20.80 -33.69 -8.67
N GLU A 257 -21.36 -34.80 -9.13
CA GLU A 257 -22.23 -35.69 -8.35
C GLU A 257 -21.47 -36.28 -7.14
N HIS A 258 -20.15 -36.44 -7.26
CA HIS A 258 -19.26 -36.86 -6.17
C HIS A 258 -18.86 -35.73 -5.20
N PHE A 259 -19.52 -34.57 -5.19
CA PHE A 259 -19.22 -33.50 -4.22
C PHE A 259 -19.90 -33.73 -2.87
N GLU A 260 -19.20 -34.45 -1.99
CA GLU A 260 -19.68 -34.72 -0.62
C GLU A 260 -19.76 -33.42 0.20
N ARG A 261 -21.00 -33.02 0.52
CA ARG A 261 -21.34 -31.85 1.35
C ARG A 261 -21.45 -32.16 2.85
N ASP A 262 -21.11 -33.39 3.24
CA ASP A 262 -21.13 -33.86 4.63
C ASP A 262 -20.42 -32.83 5.55
N GLU A 263 -21.05 -32.51 6.68
CA GLU A 263 -20.53 -31.56 7.66
C GLU A 263 -19.64 -32.24 8.72
N THR A 264 -19.54 -33.57 8.72
CA THR A 264 -18.53 -34.30 9.50
C THR A 264 -17.14 -34.04 8.92
N GLU A 265 -16.21 -33.61 9.78
CA GLU A 265 -14.90 -33.09 9.36
C GLU A 265 -14.06 -34.13 8.59
N ASP A 266 -14.27 -35.42 8.85
CA ASP A 266 -13.52 -36.53 8.24
C ASP A 266 -14.00 -36.94 6.83
N LYS A 267 -15.14 -36.43 6.35
CA LYS A 267 -15.76 -36.87 5.08
C LYS A 267 -15.91 -35.77 4.04
N GLY A 268 -16.41 -34.60 4.45
CA GLY A 268 -16.73 -33.51 3.52
C GLY A 268 -15.59 -33.15 2.57
N SER A 269 -15.92 -32.81 1.32
CA SER A 269 -14.97 -32.34 0.28
C SER A 269 -14.33 -30.97 0.57
N LYS A 270 -14.59 -30.42 1.77
CA LYS A 270 -14.06 -29.18 2.34
C LYS A 270 -13.86 -29.41 3.83
N ARG A 271 -12.62 -29.26 4.32
CA ARG A 271 -12.23 -29.48 5.72
C ARG A 271 -11.55 -28.22 6.29
N SER A 272 -11.46 -28.08 7.61
CA SER A 272 -10.71 -26.99 8.24
C SER A 272 -9.19 -27.22 8.09
N ILE A 273 -8.36 -26.16 8.15
CA ILE A 273 -6.89 -26.36 8.19
C ILE A 273 -6.48 -26.88 9.57
N LYS A 274 -7.22 -26.54 10.63
CA LYS A 274 -7.09 -27.17 11.96
C LYS A 274 -7.18 -28.70 11.88
N TRP A 275 -8.26 -29.24 11.30
CA TRP A 275 -8.42 -30.69 11.08
C TRP A 275 -7.24 -31.25 10.26
N PHE A 276 -6.77 -30.52 9.25
CA PHE A 276 -5.64 -30.98 8.43
C PHE A 276 -4.31 -31.01 9.20
N THR A 277 -4.09 -30.11 10.15
CA THR A 277 -2.92 -30.20 11.05
C THR A 277 -3.04 -31.37 12.03
N GLU A 278 -4.23 -31.68 12.53
CA GLU A 278 -4.50 -32.86 13.37
C GLU A 278 -4.30 -34.17 12.57
N PHE A 279 -4.67 -34.18 11.29
CA PHE A 279 -4.34 -35.24 10.34
C PHE A 279 -2.82 -35.38 10.12
N LEU A 280 -2.08 -34.27 9.93
CA LEU A 280 -0.62 -34.30 9.76
C LEU A 280 0.07 -34.87 11.01
N GLU A 281 -0.31 -34.43 12.21
CA GLU A 281 0.20 -34.94 13.48
C GLU A 281 -0.07 -36.44 13.64
N THR A 282 -1.30 -36.88 13.35
CA THR A 282 -1.68 -38.31 13.35
C THR A 282 -0.84 -39.15 12.39
N ASN A 283 -0.39 -38.56 11.27
CA ASN A 283 0.49 -39.21 10.29
C ASN A 283 2.00 -39.01 10.57
N ASN A 284 2.37 -38.48 11.76
CA ASN A 284 3.74 -38.20 12.17
C ASN A 284 4.48 -37.19 11.25
N LEU A 285 3.77 -36.15 10.79
CA LEU A 285 4.29 -35.12 9.89
C LEU A 285 4.42 -33.77 10.63
N ASP A 286 5.51 -33.04 10.37
CA ASP A 286 5.88 -31.84 11.13
C ASP A 286 5.00 -30.61 10.80
N VAL A 287 3.98 -30.40 11.63
CA VAL A 287 3.08 -29.23 11.60
C VAL A 287 3.79 -27.91 11.91
N SER A 288 4.82 -27.93 12.76
CA SER A 288 5.60 -26.71 13.08
C SER A 288 6.38 -26.24 11.85
N LYS A 289 7.01 -27.16 11.12
CA LYS A 289 7.63 -26.87 9.83
C LYS A 289 6.62 -26.45 8.77
N PHE A 290 5.46 -27.12 8.68
CA PHE A 290 4.39 -26.71 7.75
C PHE A 290 4.01 -25.23 7.96
N TRP A 291 3.70 -24.81 9.18
CA TRP A 291 3.38 -23.41 9.46
C TRP A 291 4.57 -22.46 9.26
N SER A 292 5.81 -22.91 9.51
CA SER A 292 7.01 -22.11 9.23
C SER A 292 7.19 -21.86 7.73
N ASP A 293 7.12 -22.90 6.89
CA ASP A 293 7.28 -22.81 5.44
C ASP A 293 6.15 -21.95 4.81
N ILE A 294 4.90 -22.09 5.31
CA ILE A 294 3.77 -21.23 4.92
C ILE A 294 4.02 -19.77 5.32
N SER A 295 4.56 -19.53 6.53
CA SER A 295 4.86 -18.18 7.01
C SER A 295 5.96 -17.50 6.18
N GLU A 296 7.07 -18.21 5.90
CA GLU A 296 8.13 -17.70 5.01
C GLU A 296 7.60 -17.41 3.60
N LEU A 297 6.76 -18.29 3.03
CA LEU A 297 6.12 -18.08 1.72
C LEU A 297 5.29 -16.78 1.72
N VAL A 298 4.44 -16.56 2.72
CA VAL A 298 3.57 -15.39 2.81
C VAL A 298 4.38 -14.10 2.99
N VAL A 299 5.34 -14.07 3.92
CA VAL A 299 6.16 -12.86 4.16
C VAL A 299 6.97 -12.51 2.92
N LYS A 300 7.70 -13.47 2.32
CA LYS A 300 8.48 -13.21 1.10
C LYS A 300 7.60 -12.73 -0.05
N THR A 301 6.38 -13.26 -0.17
CA THR A 301 5.41 -12.81 -1.18
C THR A 301 4.98 -11.36 -0.95
N LEU A 302 4.69 -10.96 0.29
CA LEU A 302 4.33 -9.58 0.61
C LEU A 302 5.51 -8.61 0.50
N ILE A 303 6.75 -9.07 0.73
CA ILE A 303 7.97 -8.31 0.45
C ILE A 303 8.08 -7.90 -1.03
N VAL A 304 7.58 -8.72 -1.97
CA VAL A 304 7.51 -8.34 -3.40
C VAL A 304 6.47 -7.24 -3.65
N ALA A 305 5.36 -7.24 -2.90
CA ALA A 305 4.31 -6.23 -3.03
C ALA A 305 4.65 -4.90 -2.35
N GLU A 306 5.34 -4.96 -1.22
CA GLU A 306 5.63 -3.82 -0.33
C GLU A 306 6.11 -2.55 -1.05
N PRO A 307 7.13 -2.55 -1.93
CA PRO A 307 7.54 -1.33 -2.62
C PRO A 307 6.45 -0.72 -3.52
N HIS A 308 5.58 -1.55 -4.11
CA HIS A 308 4.44 -1.09 -4.92
C HIS A 308 3.30 -0.55 -4.04
N VAL A 309 2.98 -1.24 -2.95
CA VAL A 309 1.93 -0.87 -1.99
C VAL A 309 2.30 0.40 -1.24
N LEU A 310 3.50 0.49 -0.68
CA LEU A 310 4.00 1.66 0.05
C LEU A 310 4.04 2.92 -0.83
N HIS A 311 4.52 2.78 -2.07
CA HIS A 311 4.52 3.88 -3.03
C HIS A 311 3.09 4.35 -3.31
N ALA A 312 2.18 3.43 -3.67
CA ALA A 312 0.79 3.77 -3.98
C ALA A 312 0.05 4.36 -2.77
N TYR A 313 0.24 3.81 -1.56
CA TYR A 313 -0.34 4.32 -0.32
C TYR A 313 0.12 5.76 -0.03
N ARG A 314 1.42 6.02 -0.13
CA ARG A 314 1.97 7.38 0.09
C ARG A 314 1.56 8.38 -0.98
N MET A 315 1.31 7.95 -2.21
CA MET A 315 0.71 8.81 -3.26
C MET A 315 -0.77 9.09 -3.00
N CYS A 316 -1.53 8.13 -2.44
CA CYS A 316 -2.92 8.34 -2.01
C CYS A 316 -3.02 9.19 -0.74
N ARG A 317 -2.03 9.12 0.16
CA ARG A 317 -2.07 9.74 1.50
C ARG A 317 -1.00 10.84 1.70
N PRO A 318 -0.87 11.83 0.80
CA PRO A 318 0.16 12.87 0.92
C PRO A 318 -0.04 13.69 2.20
N GLY A 319 1.05 13.96 2.92
CA GLY A 319 1.01 14.73 4.17
C GLY A 319 0.56 13.94 5.42
N GLN A 320 0.41 12.61 5.36
CA GLN A 320 0.40 11.81 6.59
C GLN A 320 1.76 11.87 7.29
N ALA A 321 1.76 12.17 8.59
CA ALA A 321 2.98 12.20 9.40
C ALA A 321 3.58 10.78 9.57
N PRO A 322 4.92 10.64 9.65
CA PRO A 322 5.57 9.38 9.98
C PRO A 322 5.01 8.76 11.26
N GLY A 323 4.74 7.45 11.26
CA GLY A 323 4.16 6.77 12.42
C GLY A 323 2.69 7.12 12.71
N SER A 324 1.97 7.72 11.76
CA SER A 324 0.50 7.79 11.83
C SER A 324 -0.15 6.41 11.65
N ASP A 325 -1.38 6.23 12.12
CA ASP A 325 -2.08 4.94 12.05
C ASP A 325 -2.55 4.66 10.60
N SER A 326 -2.25 3.48 10.06
CA SER A 326 -2.65 3.09 8.70
C SER A 326 -4.16 3.24 8.47
N VAL A 327 -4.53 3.85 7.35
CA VAL A 327 -5.94 3.97 6.90
C VAL A 327 -6.40 2.70 6.17
N CYS A 328 -5.47 1.92 5.62
CA CYS A 328 -5.76 0.67 4.93
C CYS A 328 -5.43 -0.54 5.82
N PHE A 329 -6.24 -1.58 5.71
CA PHE A 329 -5.92 -2.96 6.05
C PHE A 329 -6.43 -3.85 4.91
N GLU A 330 -6.02 -5.11 4.79
CA GLU A 330 -6.57 -6.01 3.76
C GLU A 330 -6.54 -7.47 4.22
N VAL A 331 -7.61 -8.22 3.93
CA VAL A 331 -7.71 -9.66 4.22
C VAL A 331 -7.56 -10.43 2.90
N LEU A 332 -6.38 -11.01 2.72
CA LEU A 332 -5.98 -11.75 1.52
C LEU A 332 -6.26 -13.25 1.71
N GLY A 333 -6.85 -13.89 0.71
CA GLY A 333 -6.89 -15.35 0.61
C GLY A 333 -5.71 -15.84 -0.22
N PHE A 334 -4.74 -16.51 0.40
CA PHE A 334 -3.65 -17.18 -0.31
C PHE A 334 -4.11 -18.58 -0.74
N ASP A 335 -3.84 -18.95 -1.99
CA ASP A 335 -4.16 -20.26 -2.55
C ASP A 335 -2.86 -21.04 -2.73
N ILE A 336 -2.65 -22.08 -1.91
CA ILE A 336 -1.38 -22.80 -1.77
C ILE A 336 -1.58 -24.29 -2.03
N LEU A 337 -0.69 -24.90 -2.81
CA LEU A 337 -0.65 -26.35 -3.03
C LEU A 337 0.59 -26.95 -2.36
N LEU A 338 0.42 -28.03 -1.62
CA LEU A 338 1.55 -28.81 -1.11
C LEU A 338 2.03 -29.81 -2.16
N ASP A 339 3.34 -29.93 -2.36
CA ASP A 339 3.90 -31.09 -3.10
C ASP A 339 4.08 -32.30 -2.19
N ARG A 340 4.37 -33.47 -2.77
CA ARG A 340 4.58 -34.74 -2.05
C ARG A 340 5.69 -34.76 -0.99
N LYS A 341 6.41 -33.66 -0.76
CA LYS A 341 7.37 -33.45 0.35
C LYS A 341 6.85 -32.44 1.39
N LEU A 342 5.55 -32.12 1.37
CA LEU A 342 4.89 -31.05 2.12
C LEU A 342 5.43 -29.63 1.84
N LYS A 343 6.26 -29.43 0.81
CA LYS A 343 6.71 -28.09 0.44
C LYS A 343 5.51 -27.29 -0.09
N PRO A 344 5.23 -26.09 0.44
CA PRO A 344 4.15 -25.25 -0.07
C PRO A 344 4.56 -24.51 -1.34
N TRP A 345 3.62 -24.42 -2.27
CA TRP A 345 3.73 -23.70 -3.54
C TRP A 345 2.60 -22.70 -3.71
N LEU A 346 2.94 -21.44 -3.99
CA LEU A 346 1.96 -20.38 -4.23
C LEU A 346 1.30 -20.54 -5.60
N LEU A 347 -0.03 -20.61 -5.65
CA LEU A 347 -0.81 -20.68 -6.90
C LEU A 347 -1.36 -19.31 -7.33
N GLU A 348 -2.01 -18.60 -6.41
CA GLU A 348 -2.58 -17.26 -6.60
C GLU A 348 -2.88 -16.57 -5.26
N ILE A 349 -3.18 -15.27 -5.31
CA ILE A 349 -3.56 -14.47 -4.13
C ILE A 349 -4.86 -13.74 -4.46
N ASN A 350 -5.91 -14.08 -3.72
CA ASN A 350 -7.23 -13.51 -3.85
C ASN A 350 -7.38 -12.31 -2.91
N ARG A 351 -7.33 -11.09 -3.47
CA ARG A 351 -7.54 -9.85 -2.71
C ARG A 351 -8.96 -9.63 -2.19
N ALA A 352 -9.90 -10.42 -2.72
CA ALA A 352 -11.31 -10.40 -2.40
C ALA A 352 -11.78 -11.87 -2.25
N PRO A 353 -11.35 -12.58 -1.19
CA PRO A 353 -11.76 -13.95 -0.99
C PRO A 353 -13.28 -14.02 -0.74
N SER A 354 -13.93 -15.08 -1.19
CA SER A 354 -15.37 -15.25 -0.92
C SER A 354 -15.62 -15.45 0.57
N PHE A 355 -16.46 -14.59 1.14
CA PHE A 355 -17.00 -14.73 2.50
C PHE A 355 -18.44 -15.30 2.48
N GLY A 356 -18.83 -16.03 1.43
CA GLY A 356 -20.05 -16.87 1.46
C GLY A 356 -19.91 -17.99 2.50
N THR A 357 -21.00 -18.34 3.17
CA THR A 357 -21.04 -19.31 4.28
C THR A 357 -22.04 -20.41 3.98
N ASP A 358 -21.69 -21.27 3.02
CA ASP A 358 -22.58 -22.27 2.44
C ASP A 358 -22.65 -23.56 3.30
N GLN A 359 -21.69 -23.76 4.21
CA GLN A 359 -21.58 -24.87 5.17
C GLN A 359 -21.09 -24.34 6.54
N LYS A 360 -21.27 -25.12 7.61
CA LYS A 360 -20.84 -24.80 8.98
C LYS A 360 -19.35 -24.42 9.07
N ILE A 361 -18.47 -25.19 8.43
CA ILE A 361 -17.02 -24.93 8.38
C ILE A 361 -16.71 -23.57 7.75
N ASP A 362 -17.43 -23.16 6.69
CA ASP A 362 -17.26 -21.81 6.13
C ASP A 362 -17.63 -20.73 7.14
N TYR A 363 -18.75 -20.90 7.86
CA TYR A 363 -19.20 -19.93 8.87
C TYR A 363 -18.15 -19.72 9.96
N ASP A 364 -17.68 -20.79 10.61
CA ASP A 364 -16.80 -20.66 11.78
C ASP A 364 -15.43 -20.08 11.40
N VAL A 365 -14.80 -20.60 10.33
CA VAL A 365 -13.51 -20.10 9.83
C VAL A 365 -13.62 -18.62 9.43
N LYS A 366 -14.61 -18.26 8.60
CA LYS A 366 -14.74 -16.90 8.07
C LYS A 366 -15.20 -15.91 9.14
N LYS A 367 -16.05 -16.33 10.09
CA LYS A 367 -16.40 -15.52 11.27
C LYS A 367 -15.15 -15.21 12.08
N GLY A 368 -14.36 -16.23 12.41
CA GLY A 368 -13.14 -16.07 13.21
C GLY A 368 -12.10 -15.16 12.55
N VAL A 369 -11.86 -15.33 11.25
CA VAL A 369 -11.00 -14.44 10.41
C VAL A 369 -11.47 -12.98 10.53
N LEU A 370 -12.73 -12.71 10.22
CA LEU A 370 -13.27 -11.34 10.20
C LEU A 370 -13.30 -10.72 11.61
N LEU A 371 -13.73 -11.48 12.62
CA LEU A 371 -13.92 -11.00 13.98
C LEU A 371 -12.59 -10.66 14.65
N ASN A 372 -11.59 -11.54 14.52
CA ASN A 372 -10.27 -11.31 15.11
C ASN A 372 -9.50 -10.22 14.33
N ALA A 373 -9.74 -10.07 13.03
CA ALA A 373 -9.20 -8.94 12.27
C ALA A 373 -9.75 -7.59 12.80
N LEU A 374 -11.07 -7.45 13.01
CA LEU A 374 -11.63 -6.20 13.55
C LEU A 374 -11.17 -5.90 14.99
N LYS A 375 -10.92 -6.93 15.82
CA LYS A 375 -10.31 -6.77 17.16
C LYS A 375 -8.86 -6.25 17.09
N LEU A 376 -8.06 -6.76 16.15
CA LEU A 376 -6.69 -6.31 15.91
C LEU A 376 -6.59 -4.86 15.43
N LEU A 377 -7.55 -4.38 14.63
CA LEU A 377 -7.55 -3.00 14.11
C LEU A 377 -7.74 -1.92 15.19
N ASN A 378 -8.27 -2.27 16.36
CA ASN A 378 -8.47 -1.37 17.51
C ASN A 378 -9.09 0.00 17.13
N ILE A 379 -10.18 -0.04 16.37
CA ILE A 379 -10.91 1.18 15.95
C ILE A 379 -11.62 1.74 17.19
N ARG A 380 -11.34 3.00 17.57
CA ARG A 380 -11.90 3.60 18.80
C ARG A 380 -12.76 4.81 18.52
N THR A 381 -13.76 4.98 19.38
CA THR A 381 -14.67 6.15 19.43
C THR A 381 -13.90 7.48 19.58
N SER A 382 -12.72 7.43 20.19
CA SER A 382 -11.82 8.57 20.38
C SER A 382 -11.10 9.01 19.10
N ASP A 383 -10.96 8.16 18.08
CA ASP A 383 -10.09 8.43 16.93
C ASP A 383 -10.60 9.58 16.05
N LYS A 384 -11.92 9.67 15.83
CA LYS A 384 -12.57 10.79 15.11
C LYS A 384 -12.34 12.14 15.83
N ARG A 385 -12.29 12.14 17.17
CA ARG A 385 -11.96 13.31 17.99
C ARG A 385 -10.46 13.61 18.00
N ARG A 386 -9.61 12.58 18.10
CA ARG A 386 -8.14 12.66 18.10
C ARG A 386 -7.62 13.24 16.79
N ASN A 387 -8.12 12.76 15.65
CA ASN A 387 -7.78 13.29 14.33
C ASN A 387 -8.25 14.74 14.13
N LEU A 388 -9.46 15.10 14.57
CA LEU A 388 -9.92 16.49 14.49
C LEU A 388 -9.09 17.45 15.37
N ALA A 389 -8.66 17.00 16.56
CA ALA A 389 -7.77 17.78 17.43
C ALA A 389 -6.39 17.96 16.78
N GLN A 390 -5.82 16.89 16.20
CA GLN A 390 -4.55 16.96 15.46
C GLN A 390 -4.65 17.91 14.26
N GLN A 391 -5.69 17.80 13.44
CA GLN A 391 -5.91 18.69 12.29
C GLN A 391 -6.01 20.16 12.71
N LYS A 392 -6.63 20.46 13.86
CA LYS A 392 -6.67 21.82 14.43
C LYS A 392 -5.29 22.29 14.90
N ALA A 393 -4.53 21.45 15.58
CA ALA A 393 -3.17 21.77 16.01
C ALA A 393 -2.22 22.00 14.82
N GLU A 394 -2.31 21.18 13.77
CA GLU A 394 -1.58 21.37 12.51
C GLU A 394 -1.99 22.65 11.79
N ALA A 395 -3.29 22.95 11.72
CA ALA A 395 -3.77 24.22 11.14
C ALA A 395 -3.27 25.44 11.94
N GLN A 396 -3.26 25.35 13.28
CA GLN A 396 -2.68 26.40 14.14
C GLN A 396 -1.17 26.54 13.92
N LYS A 397 -0.39 25.45 13.84
CA LYS A 397 1.04 25.48 13.48
C LYS A 397 1.29 26.09 12.09
N ARG A 398 0.35 25.94 11.13
CA ARG A 398 0.43 26.56 9.79
C ARG A 398 0.07 28.05 9.80
N LEU A 399 -0.91 28.47 10.61
CA LEU A 399 -1.40 29.86 10.67
C LEU A 399 -0.54 30.78 11.53
N TYR A 400 -0.04 30.30 12.67
CA TYR A 400 0.76 31.09 13.62
C TYR A 400 2.27 30.78 13.55
N GLY A 401 2.67 29.89 12.64
CA GLY A 401 4.04 29.37 12.56
C GLY A 401 4.40 28.40 13.70
N GLN A 402 5.70 28.04 13.79
CA GLN A 402 6.22 27.35 14.97
C GLN A 402 6.26 28.32 16.15
N GLY A 403 5.23 28.28 16.99
CA GLY A 403 5.33 28.82 18.34
C GLY A 403 6.57 28.26 19.05
N SER A 404 7.35 29.14 19.66
CA SER A 404 8.61 28.91 20.39
C SER A 404 9.94 28.84 19.60
N MET A 405 9.99 28.49 18.30
CA MET A 405 11.26 28.62 17.55
C MET A 405 11.43 30.03 17.00
N LYS A 406 12.23 30.86 17.69
CA LYS A 406 12.74 32.11 17.13
C LYS A 406 13.59 31.78 15.89
N LYS A 407 13.16 32.21 14.70
CA LYS A 407 14.03 32.21 13.51
C LYS A 407 15.32 32.96 13.85
N LEU A 408 16.47 32.32 13.63
CA LEU A 408 17.78 32.97 13.74
C LEU A 408 17.81 34.19 12.80
N LEU A 409 18.28 35.31 13.32
CA LEU A 409 18.44 36.54 12.56
C LEU A 409 19.78 36.51 11.80
N PRO A 410 19.90 37.19 10.65
CA PRO A 410 21.20 37.46 10.04
C PRO A 410 22.07 38.22 11.05
N GLY A 411 23.09 37.57 11.60
CA GLY A 411 23.92 38.11 12.69
C GLY A 411 23.83 37.39 14.03
N SER A 412 22.96 36.39 14.22
CA SER A 412 22.94 35.58 15.46
C SER A 412 24.30 34.97 15.79
N SER A 413 24.66 34.98 17.08
CA SER A 413 25.90 34.44 17.63
C SER A 413 26.01 32.92 17.44
N ASP A 414 27.24 32.38 17.43
CA ASP A 414 27.43 30.92 17.32
C ASP A 414 26.86 30.16 18.52
N TRP A 415 26.84 30.81 19.68
CA TRP A 415 26.06 30.44 20.86
C TRP A 415 24.58 30.16 20.52
N GLU A 416 23.86 31.12 19.94
CA GLU A 416 22.45 30.98 19.57
C GLU A 416 22.24 29.91 18.50
N LYS A 417 23.18 29.78 17.54
CA LYS A 417 23.15 28.73 16.50
C LYS A 417 23.27 27.33 17.12
N GLN A 418 24.19 27.14 18.07
CA GLN A 418 24.35 25.87 18.80
C GLN A 418 23.11 25.55 19.64
N ARG A 419 22.62 26.51 20.44
CA ARG A 419 21.40 26.35 21.24
C ARG A 419 20.17 26.00 20.39
N HIS A 420 19.91 26.74 19.30
CA HIS A 420 18.77 26.45 18.42
C HIS A 420 18.91 25.07 17.75
N THR A 421 20.14 24.63 17.43
CA THR A 421 20.37 23.28 16.89
C THR A 421 20.08 22.20 17.93
N LEU A 422 20.43 22.44 19.19
CA LEU A 422 20.16 21.53 20.31
C LEU A 422 18.67 21.46 20.66
N GLU A 423 17.99 22.61 20.74
CA GLU A 423 16.54 22.68 20.97
C GLU A 423 15.76 21.97 19.86
N ARG A 424 16.18 22.10 18.58
CA ARG A 424 15.61 21.33 17.47
C ARG A 424 15.81 19.83 17.65
N ARG A 425 17.04 19.38 17.92
CA ARG A 425 17.35 17.95 18.16
C ARG A 425 16.52 17.39 19.32
N LYS A 426 16.29 18.20 20.36
CA LYS A 426 15.47 17.85 21.53
C LYS A 426 13.97 17.77 21.22
N GLU A 427 13.43 18.61 20.33
CA GLU A 427 12.04 18.46 19.82
C GLU A 427 11.92 17.20 18.94
N GLU A 428 12.86 16.97 18.01
CA GLU A 428 12.90 15.80 17.14
C GLU A 428 12.96 14.48 17.94
N LEU A 429 13.82 14.39 18.95
CA LEU A 429 13.91 13.22 19.84
C LEU A 429 12.66 13.04 20.71
N LYS A 430 12.02 14.12 21.17
CA LYS A 430 10.75 14.03 21.92
C LYS A 430 9.59 13.55 21.04
N GLU A 431 9.52 14.00 19.79
CA GLU A 431 8.55 13.45 18.82
C GLU A 431 8.83 11.97 18.55
N ARG A 432 10.11 11.60 18.37
CA ARG A 432 10.52 10.21 18.15
C ARG A 432 10.15 9.30 19.33
N LEU A 433 10.38 9.73 20.57
CA LEU A 433 9.98 9.00 21.78
C LEU A 433 8.45 8.79 21.83
N ALA A 434 7.67 9.82 21.48
CA ALA A 434 6.21 9.72 21.41
C ALA A 434 5.73 8.75 20.31
N GLN A 435 6.43 8.69 19.17
CA GLN A 435 6.17 7.69 18.12
C GLN A 435 6.48 6.26 18.61
N VAL A 436 7.61 6.05 19.30
CA VAL A 436 8.02 4.73 19.83
C VAL A 436 7.06 4.24 20.91
N ARG A 437 6.73 5.06 21.92
CA ARG A 437 5.74 4.71 22.96
C ARG A 437 4.35 4.38 22.38
N LYS A 438 3.92 5.11 21.36
CA LYS A 438 2.68 4.81 20.61
C LYS A 438 2.75 3.46 19.89
N GLN A 439 3.92 3.10 19.35
CA GLN A 439 4.12 1.82 18.67
C GLN A 439 4.13 0.64 19.67
N ILE A 440 4.83 0.77 20.80
CA ILE A 440 4.84 -0.22 21.90
C ILE A 440 3.41 -0.48 22.38
N SER A 441 2.66 0.56 22.72
CA SER A 441 1.26 0.44 23.17
C SER A 441 0.32 -0.18 22.09
N LYS A 442 0.64 0.00 20.80
CA LYS A 442 -0.07 -0.70 19.71
C LYS A 442 0.28 -2.19 19.68
N GLU A 443 1.55 -2.54 19.82
CA GLU A 443 2.03 -3.93 19.80
C GLU A 443 1.56 -4.71 21.03
N GLU A 444 1.50 -4.09 22.21
CA GLU A 444 0.84 -4.65 23.39
C GLU A 444 -0.66 -4.93 23.16
N HIS A 445 -1.35 -4.09 22.38
CA HIS A 445 -2.75 -4.36 22.00
C HIS A 445 -2.83 -5.50 20.99
N GLU A 446 -2.01 -5.47 19.94
CA GLU A 446 -1.92 -6.54 18.94
C GLU A 446 -1.69 -7.90 19.64
N ASN A 447 -0.64 -8.01 20.45
CA ASN A 447 -0.27 -9.22 21.20
C ASN A 447 -1.42 -9.78 22.06
N ARG A 448 -2.21 -8.91 22.72
CA ARG A 448 -3.34 -9.31 23.59
C ARG A 448 -4.63 -9.68 22.84
N HIS A 449 -4.76 -9.32 21.56
CA HIS A 449 -6.03 -9.43 20.82
C HIS A 449 -5.91 -10.16 19.48
N MET A 450 -4.82 -10.91 19.24
CA MET A 450 -4.65 -11.67 17.98
C MET A 450 -5.75 -12.74 17.79
N GLY A 451 -6.26 -13.34 18.86
CA GLY A 451 -7.17 -14.48 18.76
C GLY A 451 -6.45 -15.65 18.07
N ASN A 452 -7.02 -16.19 16.99
CA ASN A 452 -6.36 -17.21 16.17
C ASN A 452 -5.47 -16.64 15.04
N TYR A 453 -5.09 -15.36 15.10
CA TYR A 453 -3.99 -14.83 14.29
C TYR A 453 -2.63 -15.03 14.98
N ARG A 454 -1.59 -15.22 14.18
CA ARG A 454 -0.18 -15.13 14.58
C ARG A 454 0.50 -14.03 13.78
N ARG A 455 1.23 -13.12 14.43
CA ARG A 455 2.12 -12.18 13.72
C ARG A 455 3.25 -12.95 13.06
N ILE A 456 3.42 -12.74 11.75
CA ILE A 456 4.51 -13.35 10.95
C ILE A 456 5.48 -12.30 10.39
N TYR A 457 5.07 -11.02 10.32
CA TYR A 457 5.99 -9.91 10.09
C TYR A 457 5.64 -8.66 10.94
N PRO A 458 6.63 -8.02 11.61
CA PRO A 458 7.99 -8.55 11.83
C PRO A 458 7.93 -9.82 12.70
N PRO A 459 8.78 -10.84 12.42
CA PRO A 459 8.92 -12.00 13.29
C PRO A 459 9.65 -11.61 14.59
N ASP A 460 9.49 -12.42 15.63
CA ASP A 460 10.17 -12.22 16.91
C ASP A 460 11.63 -12.72 16.89
N ASP A 461 11.98 -13.56 15.90
CA ASP A 461 13.36 -13.94 15.57
C ASP A 461 14.07 -12.82 14.79
N LYS A 462 15.14 -12.29 15.39
CA LYS A 462 15.97 -11.22 14.84
C LYS A 462 16.71 -11.64 13.56
N THR A 463 17.18 -12.88 13.49
CA THR A 463 17.95 -13.36 12.32
C THR A 463 17.04 -13.50 11.09
N LEU A 464 15.81 -13.97 11.29
CA LEU A 464 14.77 -14.01 10.27
C LEU A 464 14.29 -12.60 9.89
N LEU A 465 14.21 -11.66 10.85
CA LEU A 465 13.93 -10.25 10.56
C LEU A 465 15.03 -9.60 9.71
N GLU A 466 16.31 -9.76 10.05
CA GLU A 466 17.45 -9.25 9.28
C GLU A 466 17.46 -9.82 7.85
N LYS A 467 17.18 -11.13 7.70
CA LYS A 467 16.97 -11.79 6.41
C LYS A 467 15.84 -11.13 5.61
N TYR A 468 14.70 -10.85 6.24
CA TYR A 468 13.59 -10.15 5.59
C TYR A 468 13.90 -8.70 5.24
N GLU A 469 14.66 -7.96 6.07
CA GLU A 469 15.13 -6.62 5.72
C GLU A 469 16.05 -6.62 4.49
N GLY A 470 16.93 -7.61 4.36
CA GLY A 470 17.77 -7.78 3.16
C GLY A 470 16.94 -8.08 1.90
N LEU A 471 15.88 -8.88 2.03
CA LEU A 471 14.94 -9.15 0.93
C LEU A 471 14.09 -7.92 0.58
N LEU A 472 13.66 -7.12 1.57
CA LEU A 472 13.00 -5.83 1.36
C LEU A 472 13.92 -4.84 0.64
N ALA A 473 15.17 -4.68 1.09
CA ALA A 473 16.14 -3.83 0.41
C ALA A 473 16.34 -4.25 -1.06
N THR A 474 16.41 -5.56 -1.32
CA THR A 474 16.45 -6.11 -2.69
C THR A 474 15.18 -5.80 -3.48
N ALA A 475 13.99 -5.94 -2.89
CA ALA A 475 12.71 -5.64 -3.53
C ALA A 475 12.57 -4.14 -3.87
N PHE A 476 12.94 -3.26 -2.94
CA PHE A 476 13.02 -1.81 -3.19
C PHE A 476 14.03 -1.49 -4.28
N GLN A 477 15.25 -2.04 -4.27
CA GLN A 477 16.21 -1.84 -5.37
C GLN A 477 15.65 -2.30 -6.73
N THR A 478 14.97 -3.46 -6.76
CA THR A 478 14.35 -4.05 -7.96
C THR A 478 13.20 -3.18 -8.51
N PHE A 479 12.47 -2.48 -7.63
CA PHE A 479 11.45 -1.49 -7.99
C PHE A 479 12.07 -0.15 -8.44
N LEU A 480 13.07 0.33 -7.69
CA LEU A 480 13.75 1.61 -7.91
C LEU A 480 14.60 1.65 -9.19
N ALA A 481 15.06 0.49 -9.67
CA ALA A 481 15.66 0.32 -10.99
C ALA A 481 14.72 0.75 -12.14
N GLY A 482 13.43 0.96 -11.87
CA GLY A 482 12.50 1.66 -12.75
C GLY A 482 12.27 3.14 -12.41
N ARG A 483 12.08 3.53 -11.13
CA ARG A 483 11.71 4.91 -10.72
C ARG A 483 12.10 5.29 -9.27
N ALA A 484 12.42 6.58 -9.08
CA ALA A 484 12.25 7.38 -7.84
C ALA A 484 13.21 7.20 -6.62
N ALA A 485 14.40 7.81 -6.69
CA ALA A 485 15.46 7.87 -5.64
C ALA A 485 15.11 8.60 -4.31
N SER A 486 13.83 8.76 -3.96
CA SER A 486 13.41 9.35 -2.67
C SER A 486 13.33 8.30 -1.55
N LEU A 487 12.67 7.17 -1.82
CA LEU A 487 12.48 6.07 -0.85
C LEU A 487 13.81 5.53 -0.29
N GLN A 488 14.84 5.43 -1.14
CA GLN A 488 16.17 4.93 -0.77
C GLN A 488 16.88 5.76 0.31
N ARG A 489 16.63 7.08 0.37
CA ARG A 489 17.21 7.95 1.40
C ARG A 489 16.52 7.80 2.76
N GLU A 490 15.22 7.52 2.77
CA GLU A 490 14.45 7.33 4.00
C GLU A 490 14.71 5.95 4.62
N MET A 491 14.86 4.91 3.78
CA MET A 491 15.17 3.54 4.21
C MET A 491 16.51 3.44 4.95
N ASN A 492 17.46 4.33 4.62
CA ASN A 492 18.78 4.43 5.23
C ASN A 492 18.84 5.37 6.45
N ASN A 493 17.72 5.89 6.96
CA ASN A 493 17.72 6.80 8.11
C ASN A 493 17.91 6.04 9.45
N PRO A 494 19.04 6.18 10.16
CA PRO A 494 19.30 5.43 11.40
C PRO A 494 18.33 5.81 12.53
N LEU A 495 17.77 7.02 12.53
CA LEU A 495 16.81 7.47 13.55
C LEU A 495 15.54 6.61 13.57
N LYS A 496 15.18 5.95 12.45
CA LYS A 496 14.05 5.00 12.40
C LYS A 496 14.29 3.70 13.18
N ARG A 497 15.55 3.35 13.49
CA ARG A 497 15.93 2.09 14.15
C ARG A 497 16.20 2.19 15.66
N MET A 498 16.23 3.41 16.20
CA MET A 498 16.44 3.66 17.62
C MET A 498 15.26 3.16 18.47
N LYS A 499 15.58 2.53 19.61
CA LYS A 499 14.64 2.08 20.64
C LYS A 499 14.27 3.22 21.60
N GLU A 500 13.44 2.92 22.60
CA GLU A 500 13.13 3.87 23.66
C GLU A 500 14.36 4.20 24.53
N GLU A 501 15.18 3.23 24.94
CA GLU A 501 16.39 3.50 25.72
C GLU A 501 17.36 4.43 24.97
N ASP A 502 17.70 4.12 23.71
CA ASP A 502 18.65 4.92 22.92
C ASP A 502 18.18 6.39 22.73
N ILE A 503 16.86 6.63 22.72
CA ILE A 503 16.28 7.97 22.57
C ILE A 503 16.30 8.73 23.91
N LEU A 504 16.10 8.04 25.03
CA LEU A 504 16.19 8.64 26.36
C LEU A 504 17.63 9.05 26.67
N ASP A 505 18.62 8.18 26.41
CA ASP A 505 20.05 8.48 26.55
C ASP A 505 20.46 9.70 25.71
N LEU A 506 19.98 9.81 24.47
CA LEU A 506 20.22 10.99 23.63
C LEU A 506 19.50 12.25 24.14
N LEU A 507 18.35 12.13 24.80
CA LEU A 507 17.64 13.27 25.40
C LEU A 507 18.37 13.78 26.64
N GLU A 508 18.87 12.89 27.50
CA GLU A 508 19.70 13.22 28.66
C GLU A 508 21.01 13.88 28.21
N GLN A 509 21.68 13.33 27.19
CA GLN A 509 22.87 13.96 26.59
C GLN A 509 22.56 15.36 26.05
N CYS A 510 21.38 15.58 25.44
CA CYS A 510 20.95 16.91 25.01
C CYS A 510 20.58 17.86 26.17
N GLU A 511 20.30 17.35 27.36
CA GLU A 511 20.08 18.15 28.57
C GLU A 511 21.40 18.52 29.24
N ILE A 512 22.32 17.56 29.38
CA ILE A 512 23.70 17.78 29.82
C ILE A 512 24.42 18.81 28.93
N ASP A 513 24.21 18.77 27.60
CA ASP A 513 24.82 19.73 26.69
C ASP A 513 24.16 21.13 26.75
N ASP A 514 22.86 21.23 27.06
CA ASP A 514 22.19 22.54 27.30
C ASP A 514 22.65 23.16 28.62
N GLU A 515 22.94 22.36 29.65
CA GLU A 515 23.51 22.85 30.92
C GLU A 515 24.95 23.36 30.77
N LYS A 516 25.82 22.62 30.06
CA LYS A 516 27.18 23.07 29.71
C LYS A 516 27.13 24.37 28.92
N LEU A 517 26.26 24.43 27.91
CA LEU A 517 26.02 25.61 27.10
C LEU A 517 25.61 26.80 28.00
N MET A 518 24.63 26.61 28.89
CA MET A 518 24.14 27.62 29.83
C MET A 518 25.14 28.02 30.94
N GLY A 519 26.41 27.60 30.88
CA GLY A 519 27.44 27.94 31.85
C GLY A 519 27.22 27.34 33.24
N LYS A 520 26.28 26.39 33.38
CA LYS A 520 25.99 25.73 34.65
C LYS A 520 27.05 24.68 34.91
N CYS A 521 28.00 24.99 35.78
CA CYS A 521 28.99 24.02 36.22
C CYS A 521 28.31 22.90 37.04
N SER A 522 28.09 21.76 36.41
CA SER A 522 27.50 20.59 37.06
C SER A 522 28.46 20.03 38.12
N ARG A 523 28.06 20.14 39.40
CA ARG A 523 28.79 19.47 40.50
C ARG A 523 28.79 17.96 40.24
N GLN A 524 29.97 17.40 39.98
CA GLN A 524 30.12 15.96 39.78
C GLN A 524 29.67 15.19 41.03
N ARG A 525 28.61 14.38 40.92
CA ARG A 525 28.36 13.28 41.85
C ARG A 525 29.33 12.14 41.52
N GLY A 526 30.53 12.21 42.10
CA GLY A 526 31.46 11.08 42.10
C GLY A 526 30.91 9.89 42.89
N PRO A 527 31.35 8.65 42.59
CA PRO A 527 30.96 7.47 43.35
C PRO A 527 31.53 7.51 44.77
N LYS A 528 30.76 7.07 45.78
CA LYS A 528 31.23 6.92 47.16
C LYS A 528 32.24 5.74 47.25
N PRO A 529 33.46 5.93 47.77
CA PRO A 529 34.29 4.83 48.25
C PRO A 529 33.79 4.31 49.62
N LEU A 530 34.19 3.10 49.99
CA LEU A 530 33.86 2.43 51.26
C LEU A 530 35.11 2.28 52.15
N CYS A 531 34.96 2.55 53.46
CA CYS A 531 35.94 2.35 54.55
C CYS A 531 37.27 3.13 54.41
N SER A 532 37.96 3.53 55.49
CA SER A 532 37.95 3.01 56.87
C SER A 532 38.24 4.07 57.96
N MET A 533 38.01 3.67 59.22
CA MET A 533 38.54 4.25 60.48
C MET A 533 40.10 4.29 60.50
N PRO A 534 40.80 4.94 61.48
CA PRO A 534 40.34 5.37 62.83
C PRO A 534 40.81 6.83 63.21
N GLU A 535 40.77 7.41 64.43
CA GLU A 535 40.20 7.05 65.76
C GLU A 535 39.91 8.30 66.67
N SER A 536 39.62 8.03 67.96
CA SER A 536 39.58 8.85 69.18
C SER A 536 40.13 10.30 69.22
N ALA A 537 39.31 11.25 69.73
CA ALA A 537 39.46 11.86 71.07
C ALA A 537 38.38 12.93 71.37
N GLN A 538 38.03 13.11 72.65
CA GLN A 538 37.13 14.16 73.20
C GLN A 538 37.90 15.00 74.25
N PRO A 539 37.30 16.02 74.92
CA PRO A 539 36.52 17.19 74.45
C PRO A 539 37.08 18.50 75.10
N LEU A 540 36.31 19.62 75.14
CA LEU A 540 36.10 20.46 76.36
C LEU A 540 35.23 21.74 76.12
N ARG A 541 34.22 21.95 76.99
CA ARG A 541 33.56 23.20 77.52
C ARG A 541 33.23 24.39 76.57
N LYS A 542 31.98 24.91 76.50
CA LYS A 542 31.22 25.78 77.46
C LYS A 542 31.98 27.10 77.79
N LEU A 543 31.40 28.32 77.75
CA LEU A 543 30.11 28.84 78.29
C LEU A 543 29.76 30.19 77.56
N ARG A 544 28.58 30.47 76.97
CA ARG A 544 27.22 30.89 77.45
C ARG A 544 27.09 32.28 78.14
N ASN A 545 26.25 33.17 77.54
CA ASN A 545 25.30 34.17 78.11
C ASN A 545 24.42 34.67 76.93
N TYR A 546 23.07 34.63 76.90
CA TYR A 546 22.02 35.38 77.65
C TYR A 546 21.98 36.89 77.30
N ASN A 547 20.86 37.56 76.96
CA ASN A 547 19.39 37.33 77.16
C ASN A 547 18.56 37.80 75.91
N SER A 548 17.49 37.08 75.49
CA SER A 548 16.03 37.36 75.64
C SER A 548 15.43 38.58 74.88
N ASP A 549 14.21 38.55 74.30
CA ASP A 549 13.20 37.46 74.20
C ASP A 549 12.14 37.66 73.08
N SER A 550 11.34 36.61 72.82
CA SER A 550 10.09 36.55 72.00
C SER A 550 10.21 36.71 70.45
N SER A 551 9.45 36.00 69.59
CA SER A 551 8.56 34.83 69.77
C SER A 551 8.22 34.15 68.41
N CYS A 552 8.01 32.82 68.42
CA CYS A 552 7.27 31.91 67.48
C CYS A 552 6.97 32.35 66.02
N ASP A 553 7.09 31.53 64.97
CA ASP A 553 7.62 30.17 64.73
C ASP A 553 8.00 30.10 63.22
N GLY A 554 8.89 29.26 62.70
CA GLY A 554 9.17 27.87 63.05
C GLY A 554 8.37 26.93 62.13
N GLY A 555 8.91 26.27 61.10
CA GLY A 555 10.30 26.17 60.64
C GLY A 555 10.60 24.71 60.25
N SER A 556 10.61 24.38 58.96
CA SER A 556 10.66 22.98 58.49
C SER A 556 12.07 22.37 58.43
N THR A 557 12.28 21.25 59.14
CA THR A 557 13.18 20.12 58.77
C THR A 557 12.70 18.88 59.54
N MET A 558 12.39 17.72 58.93
CA MET A 558 13.28 16.79 58.18
C MET A 558 14.39 16.18 59.03
N SER A 559 14.35 14.86 59.29
CA SER A 559 15.32 13.91 58.67
C SER A 559 15.11 12.43 59.07
N GLU A 560 15.53 11.56 58.14
CA GLU A 560 16.21 10.26 58.31
C GLU A 560 15.58 9.10 59.13
N SER A 561 14.88 8.22 58.38
CA SER A 561 15.21 6.79 58.12
C SER A 561 16.11 5.96 59.08
N GLY A 562 15.61 4.76 59.39
CA GLY A 562 16.26 3.56 59.95
C GLY A 562 15.14 2.70 60.56
N GLU A 563 14.84 1.44 60.20
CA GLU A 563 15.68 0.26 59.93
C GLU A 563 16.59 -0.06 61.14
N GLU A 564 16.57 -1.27 61.74
CA GLU A 564 16.13 -2.59 61.27
C GLU A 564 15.21 -3.38 62.26
N THR A 565 15.09 -4.68 61.99
CA THR A 565 14.51 -5.82 62.75
C THR A 565 15.02 -5.94 64.21
N GLU A 566 14.44 -6.71 65.14
CA GLU A 566 13.81 -8.05 65.05
C GLU A 566 12.74 -8.34 66.15
N LYS A 567 11.92 -9.38 65.88
CA LYS A 567 11.41 -10.44 66.80
C LYS A 567 10.36 -10.20 67.91
N GLU A 568 9.59 -11.29 68.05
CA GLU A 568 9.02 -11.92 69.26
C GLU A 568 7.82 -11.31 70.03
N ASP A 569 6.73 -12.10 69.94
CA ASP A 569 5.84 -12.55 71.01
C ASP A 569 4.83 -11.65 71.73
N HIS A 570 3.59 -12.14 71.71
CA HIS A 570 2.58 -12.15 72.79
C HIS A 570 1.99 -10.79 73.27
N ASN A 571 0.71 -10.66 73.66
CA ASN A 571 -0.49 -11.51 73.53
C ASN A 571 -1.74 -10.61 73.81
N GLU A 572 -2.94 -11.20 73.83
CA GLU A 572 -4.20 -10.70 74.46
C GLU A 572 -5.19 -9.89 73.59
N LYS A 573 -6.21 -10.61 73.08
CA LYS A 573 -7.66 -10.42 73.35
C LYS A 573 -8.18 -8.96 73.40
N LYS A 574 -9.11 -8.55 72.53
CA LYS A 574 -10.54 -8.96 72.60
C LYS A 574 -11.25 -8.75 71.25
N GLU A 575 -11.83 -9.81 70.69
CA GLU A 575 -13.24 -10.23 70.86
C GLU A 575 -14.30 -9.29 70.27
N LYS A 576 -14.79 -9.62 69.06
CA LYS A 576 -16.14 -10.21 68.93
C LYS A 576 -16.39 -10.92 67.59
N LYS A 577 -16.91 -12.14 67.79
CA LYS A 577 -17.67 -13.06 66.92
C LYS A 577 -18.32 -12.45 65.66
N VAL A 578 -18.21 -13.03 64.46
CA VAL A 578 -18.47 -14.43 63.99
C VAL A 578 -19.96 -14.69 63.68
N SER A 579 -20.21 -15.04 62.42
CA SER A 579 -21.06 -16.19 62.04
C SER A 579 -20.37 -16.92 60.88
N TYR A 580 -20.43 -18.25 60.87
CA TYR A 580 -20.10 -19.09 59.72
C TYR A 580 -21.37 -19.37 58.91
N ASP A 581 -21.22 -19.96 57.73
CA ASP A 581 -21.76 -21.31 57.51
C ASP A 581 -20.85 -22.09 56.56
N LEU A 582 -20.86 -23.43 56.70
CA LEU A 582 -19.94 -24.34 56.02
C LEU A 582 -20.57 -25.74 55.97
N GLU A 583 -20.78 -26.30 54.78
CA GLU A 583 -20.96 -27.75 54.61
C GLU A 583 -19.98 -28.28 53.57
N GLU A 584 -19.17 -29.26 53.99
CA GLU A 584 -18.66 -30.27 53.07
C GLU A 584 -19.66 -31.43 52.99
N ASN A 585 -19.61 -32.22 51.91
CA ASN A 585 -19.74 -33.65 52.11
C ASN A 585 -18.86 -34.46 51.14
N LYS A 586 -18.40 -35.64 51.60
CA LYS A 586 -17.30 -36.40 50.98
C LYS A 586 -17.68 -37.86 50.71
N TYR A 587 -17.30 -38.36 49.53
CA TYR A 587 -16.90 -39.75 49.27
C TYR A 587 -15.66 -39.68 48.34
N LYS A 588 -14.45 -40.23 48.60
CA LYS A 588 -14.02 -41.59 49.03
C LYS A 588 -14.47 -42.70 48.07
N SER A 589 -13.67 -43.71 47.68
CA SER A 589 -12.25 -44.08 47.84
C SER A 589 -11.98 -45.29 46.91
N LEU A 590 -10.79 -45.80 46.54
CA LEU A 590 -9.35 -45.59 46.85
C LEU A 590 -8.59 -45.91 45.50
N GLU A 591 -7.27 -46.08 45.26
CA GLU A 591 -5.93 -46.14 45.91
C GLU A 591 -4.91 -45.64 44.79
N ARG A 592 -3.56 -45.70 44.71
CA ARG A 592 -2.43 -46.38 45.39
C ARG A 592 -1.13 -45.53 45.41
N SER A 593 -0.09 -46.12 45.98
CA SER A 593 1.37 -45.81 46.00
C SER A 593 1.98 -44.85 44.94
N GLY A 594 3.00 -44.03 45.24
CA GLY A 594 3.64 -43.68 46.53
C GLY A 594 5.19 -43.76 46.56
N LYS A 595 5.85 -42.66 46.97
CA LYS A 595 7.32 -42.47 47.19
C LYS A 595 8.18 -42.51 45.89
N MET A 596 9.37 -41.88 45.77
CA MET A 596 10.16 -41.00 46.67
C MET A 596 11.10 -40.04 45.88
N ASN A 597 11.88 -39.20 46.59
CA ASN A 597 12.93 -38.28 46.10
C ASN A 597 13.92 -38.84 45.05
N TRP A 598 14.55 -37.96 44.24
CA TRP A 598 15.95 -37.49 44.45
C TRP A 598 16.45 -36.49 43.37
N LYS A 599 17.49 -35.71 43.71
CA LYS A 599 18.32 -34.92 42.76
C LYS A 599 19.32 -35.83 42.03
N PRO A 600 19.93 -35.35 40.92
CA PRO A 600 21.36 -35.59 40.71
C PRO A 600 22.17 -34.31 40.40
N SER A 601 23.50 -34.42 40.54
CA SER A 601 24.49 -33.36 40.28
C SER A 601 25.31 -33.64 39.01
N ILE A 602 26.02 -32.61 38.54
CA ILE A 602 27.00 -32.64 37.43
C ILE A 602 28.20 -33.56 37.73
N LYS A 603 28.72 -34.26 36.71
CA LYS A 603 30.16 -34.62 36.61
C LYS A 603 30.59 -34.93 35.16
N ASN A 604 31.88 -34.74 34.86
CA ASN A 604 32.48 -34.75 33.51
C ASN A 604 33.40 -35.96 33.25
N ILE A 605 33.52 -36.35 31.97
CA ILE A 605 34.66 -37.09 31.36
C ILE A 605 34.83 -36.44 29.95
N LYS A 606 35.87 -35.63 29.67
CA LYS A 606 37.22 -35.96 29.13
C LYS A 606 37.16 -36.78 27.81
N SER A 607 37.92 -36.50 26.73
CA SER A 607 39.32 -36.05 26.58
C SER A 607 39.57 -35.43 25.17
N PRO A 608 40.82 -35.15 24.69
CA PRO A 608 41.98 -34.46 25.28
C PRO A 608 42.52 -33.25 24.44
N SER A 609 43.57 -32.58 24.96
CA SER A 609 44.39 -31.48 24.40
C SER A 609 45.35 -31.92 23.26
N TYR A 610 46.06 -31.06 22.49
CA TYR A 610 46.98 -29.92 22.79
C TYR A 610 47.21 -29.05 21.52
N SER A 611 47.86 -27.86 21.47
CA SER A 611 48.51 -26.96 22.47
C SER A 611 48.65 -25.53 21.88
N SER A 612 48.84 -24.50 22.72
CA SER A 612 49.38 -23.16 22.34
C SER A 612 49.97 -22.45 23.58
N PRO A 613 51.11 -21.73 23.49
CA PRO A 613 51.75 -21.05 24.62
C PRO A 613 51.18 -19.64 24.92
N THR A 614 51.59 -19.04 26.05
CA THR A 614 50.91 -17.91 26.72
C THR A 614 51.78 -16.67 26.98
N SER A 615 51.25 -15.47 26.72
CA SER A 615 51.54 -14.17 27.40
C SER A 615 50.79 -13.02 26.68
N SER A 616 50.43 -11.87 27.27
CA SER A 616 50.27 -11.47 28.70
C SER A 616 49.46 -10.16 28.80
N THR A 617 48.71 -9.98 29.90
CA THR A 617 48.31 -8.69 30.53
C THR A 617 47.75 -7.50 29.69
N GLY A 618 46.54 -7.04 30.01
CA GLY A 618 46.14 -5.63 29.78
C GLY A 618 44.66 -5.36 29.46
N PRO A 619 43.92 -4.54 30.24
CA PRO A 619 42.56 -4.12 29.90
C PRO A 619 42.57 -2.83 29.05
N ILE A 620 41.93 -2.84 27.88
CA ILE A 620 41.86 -1.68 26.97
C ILE A 620 40.42 -1.21 26.74
N ARG A 621 40.23 0.12 26.78
CA ARG A 621 38.97 0.83 26.56
C ARG A 621 38.33 0.48 25.21
N ARG A 622 37.00 0.32 25.18
CA ARG A 622 36.22 0.44 23.94
C ARG A 622 35.82 1.90 23.69
N SER A 623 36.60 2.61 22.88
CA SER A 623 36.21 3.91 22.33
C SER A 623 35.35 3.71 21.07
N ILE A 624 34.08 4.14 21.11
CA ILE A 624 33.22 4.24 19.92
C ILE A 624 33.24 5.70 19.46
N SER A 625 33.82 5.97 18.30
CA SER A 625 33.88 7.29 17.69
C SER A 625 32.59 7.61 16.92
N CYS A 626 31.94 8.72 17.28
CA CYS A 626 30.76 9.20 16.55
C CYS A 626 31.17 9.92 15.26
N PRO A 627 30.53 9.65 14.10
CA PRO A 627 30.78 10.40 12.88
C PRO A 627 30.24 11.84 13.00
N ARG A 628 31.07 12.83 12.67
CA ARG A 628 30.68 14.26 12.66
C ARG A 628 30.01 14.66 11.34
N SER A 629 28.96 15.48 11.50
CA SER A 629 28.41 16.45 10.53
C SER A 629 29.02 16.54 9.13
N ILE A 630 28.22 16.25 8.10
CA ILE A 630 28.48 16.70 6.72
C ILE A 630 27.80 18.06 6.50
N SER A 631 28.61 19.11 6.39
CA SER A 631 28.18 20.41 5.87
C SER A 631 28.61 20.52 4.41
N ILE A 632 27.67 20.83 3.51
CA ILE A 632 27.97 20.98 2.08
C ILE A 632 28.43 22.42 1.82
N LEU A 633 29.66 22.58 1.38
CA LEU A 633 30.15 23.79 0.72
C LEU A 633 30.60 23.45 -0.70
N THR A 634 30.10 24.22 -1.66
CA THR A 634 30.52 24.18 -3.07
C THR A 634 31.85 24.92 -3.24
N MET A 635 32.80 24.33 -3.97
CA MET A 635 33.72 25.11 -4.80
C MET A 635 34.30 24.26 -5.94
N GLN A 636 34.76 24.96 -6.99
CA GLN A 636 35.51 24.39 -8.10
C GLN A 636 37.00 24.38 -7.77
N SER A 637 37.80 23.48 -8.34
CA SER A 637 38.84 23.84 -9.32
C SER A 637 39.61 22.61 -9.84
N GLN A 638 40.49 22.87 -10.79
CA GLN A 638 41.42 21.96 -11.46
C GLN A 638 42.53 21.45 -10.52
N ALA A 639 43.11 20.31 -10.89
CA ALA A 639 44.46 19.93 -10.46
C ALA A 639 45.18 19.27 -11.64
N ALA A 640 46.42 19.66 -11.90
CA ALA A 640 47.27 19.09 -12.92
C ALA A 640 48.62 18.69 -12.31
N GLU A 641 49.12 17.53 -12.75
CA GLU A 641 50.48 16.99 -12.64
C GLU A 641 51.29 17.11 -11.32
N HIS A 642 51.91 16.00 -10.92
CA HIS A 642 53.36 15.92 -11.07
C HIS A 642 53.86 14.47 -11.21
N ARG A 643 54.95 14.31 -11.98
CA ARG A 643 55.74 13.08 -12.19
C ARG A 643 57.18 13.36 -11.72
N PRO A 644 58.03 12.35 -11.47
CA PRO A 644 58.81 11.72 -12.56
C PRO A 644 58.97 10.19 -12.31
N PHE A 645 60.00 9.37 -12.61
CA PHE A 645 61.28 9.31 -13.38
C PHE A 645 61.54 7.77 -13.57
N SER A 646 62.54 7.23 -14.29
CA SER A 646 63.14 7.53 -15.60
C SER A 646 64.13 6.40 -15.96
N ALA A 647 63.99 5.73 -17.11
CA ALA A 647 65.01 4.79 -17.63
C ALA A 647 64.93 4.62 -19.16
N LYS A 648 66.09 4.45 -19.80
CA LYS A 648 66.35 4.44 -21.24
C LYS A 648 65.99 3.09 -21.89
N ALA A 649 65.48 3.11 -23.13
CA ALA A 649 66.17 2.60 -24.34
C ALA A 649 65.22 2.63 -25.56
N SER A 650 65.76 2.73 -26.77
CA SER A 650 65.01 2.82 -28.03
C SER A 650 65.39 1.71 -29.01
N LEU A 651 64.42 1.21 -29.81
CA LEU A 651 64.61 0.89 -31.23
C LEU A 651 63.28 0.54 -31.96
N GLN A 652 63.12 1.18 -33.13
CA GLN A 652 62.45 0.74 -34.37
C GLN A 652 60.94 0.31 -34.47
N ILE A 653 60.31 1.00 -35.44
CA ILE A 653 59.36 0.52 -36.47
C ILE A 653 57.87 0.38 -36.11
N GLN A 654 57.04 0.92 -37.00
CA GLN A 654 55.58 1.01 -36.91
C GLN A 654 54.88 -0.13 -37.69
N ARG A 655 53.77 -0.63 -37.15
CA ARG A 655 52.53 -0.78 -37.93
C ARG A 655 51.29 -0.71 -37.03
N ALA A 656 50.15 -0.36 -37.62
CA ALA A 656 49.08 0.31 -36.90
C ALA A 656 48.01 -0.63 -36.31
N SER A 657 47.50 -0.25 -35.13
CA SER A 657 46.11 -0.47 -34.75
C SER A 657 45.65 0.66 -33.83
N SER A 658 44.47 1.24 -34.09
CA SER A 658 43.88 2.29 -33.27
C SER A 658 42.39 2.02 -33.09
N VAL A 659 41.99 1.74 -31.85
CA VAL A 659 40.59 1.59 -31.44
C VAL A 659 40.43 2.30 -30.11
N ASN A 660 39.55 3.30 -30.02
CA ASN A 660 39.24 3.94 -28.74
C ASN A 660 37.82 4.53 -28.69
N ARG A 661 37.06 4.07 -27.69
CA ARG A 661 35.99 4.77 -26.94
C ARG A 661 34.90 5.55 -27.71
N SER A 662 33.81 4.83 -28.01
CA SER A 662 32.45 5.05 -27.47
C SER A 662 31.97 6.47 -27.08
N HIS A 663 30.76 6.85 -27.55
CA HIS A 663 29.59 7.13 -26.71
C HIS A 663 28.28 7.35 -27.52
N SER A 664 27.13 7.16 -26.85
CA SER A 664 25.78 7.70 -27.16
C SER A 664 24.91 7.15 -28.31
N LEU A 665 23.83 6.45 -27.91
CA LEU A 665 22.40 6.54 -28.33
C LEU A 665 21.92 6.54 -29.81
N ASN A 666 20.71 5.98 -29.96
CA ASN A 666 19.72 6.13 -31.03
C ASN A 666 20.10 5.72 -32.47
N ARG A 667 19.65 4.53 -32.89
CA ARG A 667 19.26 4.27 -34.30
C ARG A 667 18.15 3.22 -34.41
N SER A 668 17.14 3.54 -35.21
CA SER A 668 16.17 2.56 -35.74
C SER A 668 16.83 1.73 -36.86
N PRO A 669 16.36 0.50 -37.13
CA PRO A 669 16.95 -0.36 -38.16
C PRO A 669 16.33 -0.13 -39.55
N SER A 670 17.16 -0.04 -40.59
CA SER A 670 16.71 -0.14 -41.99
C SER A 670 17.81 -0.69 -42.92
N SER A 671 17.61 -1.94 -43.37
CA SER A 671 18.06 -2.58 -44.62
C SER A 671 19.46 -2.36 -45.23
N ALA A 672 19.95 -3.44 -45.86
CA ALA A 672 20.95 -3.42 -46.94
C ALA A 672 20.44 -2.56 -48.15
N ARG A 673 21.25 -2.20 -49.17
CA ARG A 673 22.13 -3.11 -49.93
C ARG A 673 23.10 -2.37 -50.90
N VAL A 674 24.34 -2.87 -50.98
CA VAL A 674 25.30 -2.87 -52.12
C VAL A 674 25.65 -1.55 -52.86
N SER A 675 26.89 -1.11 -52.62
CA SER A 675 27.97 -0.74 -53.55
C SER A 675 27.69 -0.19 -54.96
N GLN A 676 28.24 1.01 -55.25
CA GLN A 676 29.18 1.24 -56.38
C GLN A 676 29.99 2.54 -56.18
N THR A 677 31.04 2.75 -57.00
CA THR A 677 32.10 3.78 -56.87
C THR A 677 32.64 4.15 -58.26
N PRO A 678 33.40 5.26 -58.46
CA PRO A 678 33.33 6.60 -57.84
C PRO A 678 33.49 7.75 -58.87
N SER A 679 33.26 9.02 -58.50
CA SER A 679 34.00 10.20 -59.03
C SER A 679 33.64 11.55 -58.34
N LEU A 680 34.42 12.58 -58.67
CA LEU A 680 34.47 13.96 -58.15
C LEU A 680 33.13 14.72 -58.13
N GLY A 681 32.94 15.69 -57.22
CA GLY A 681 31.79 16.62 -57.28
C GLY A 681 31.46 17.49 -56.06
N THR A 682 32.41 18.31 -55.61
CA THR A 682 32.29 19.51 -54.74
C THR A 682 30.88 20.06 -54.37
N MET A 683 30.65 20.24 -53.06
CA MET A 683 29.71 21.20 -52.40
C MET A 683 28.24 21.27 -52.88
N ASN A 684 27.33 20.64 -52.12
CA ASN A 684 26.03 21.22 -51.69
C ASN A 684 25.25 20.20 -50.83
N SER A 685 25.25 20.33 -49.50
CA SER A 685 24.55 19.39 -48.59
C SER A 685 23.74 20.05 -47.46
N SER A 686 24.04 21.29 -47.09
CA SER A 686 23.31 22.04 -46.06
C SER A 686 21.93 22.53 -46.55
N GLU A 687 21.86 23.04 -47.78
CA GLU A 687 20.58 23.47 -48.39
C GLU A 687 19.63 22.29 -48.57
N SER A 688 20.12 21.11 -48.98
CA SER A 688 19.28 19.93 -49.17
C SER A 688 18.67 19.41 -47.87
N GLU A 689 19.39 19.49 -46.74
CA GLU A 689 18.84 19.06 -45.44
C GLU A 689 17.81 20.06 -44.90
N SER A 690 18.06 21.37 -45.12
CA SER A 690 17.07 22.45 -44.88
C SER A 690 15.80 22.24 -45.72
N LEU A 691 15.94 22.04 -47.03
CA LEU A 691 14.83 21.81 -47.97
C LEU A 691 14.03 20.54 -47.64
N LEU A 692 14.69 19.45 -47.24
CA LEU A 692 14.01 18.24 -46.77
C LEU A 692 13.19 18.49 -45.51
N GLN A 693 13.73 19.25 -44.55
CA GLN A 693 13.03 19.55 -43.29
C GLN A 693 11.93 20.61 -43.44
N GLN A 694 12.07 21.53 -44.41
CA GLN A 694 10.98 22.43 -44.84
C GLN A 694 9.88 21.65 -45.54
N LYS A 695 10.21 20.81 -46.52
CA LYS A 695 9.26 19.96 -47.26
C LYS A 695 8.47 19.02 -46.34
N ALA A 696 9.12 18.50 -45.30
CA ALA A 696 8.45 17.70 -44.26
C ALA A 696 7.41 18.52 -43.47
N LYS A 697 7.70 19.79 -43.13
CA LYS A 697 6.75 20.69 -42.45
C LYS A 697 5.59 21.11 -43.37
N GLU A 698 5.87 21.39 -44.65
CA GLU A 698 4.85 21.68 -45.66
C GLU A 698 3.90 20.48 -45.85
N GLN A 699 4.45 19.26 -45.85
CA GLN A 699 3.66 18.03 -45.85
C GLN A 699 2.84 17.85 -44.55
N GLU A 700 3.40 18.17 -43.38
CA GLU A 700 2.66 18.12 -42.10
C GLU A 700 1.48 19.12 -42.07
N VAL A 701 1.67 20.33 -42.62
CA VAL A 701 0.60 21.34 -42.76
C VAL A 701 -0.46 20.88 -43.77
N ALA A 702 -0.06 20.28 -44.89
CA ALA A 702 -1.00 19.73 -45.87
C ALA A 702 -1.86 18.60 -45.28
N LEU A 703 -1.25 17.63 -44.60
CA LEU A 703 -1.96 16.54 -43.91
C LEU A 703 -2.84 17.04 -42.77
N THR A 704 -2.45 18.11 -42.07
CA THR A 704 -3.29 18.79 -41.06
C THR A 704 -4.53 19.42 -41.71
N LYS A 705 -4.39 20.05 -42.89
CA LYS A 705 -5.52 20.62 -43.65
C LYS A 705 -6.46 19.54 -44.21
N GLU A 706 -5.92 18.45 -44.73
CA GLU A 706 -6.72 17.28 -45.15
C GLU A 706 -7.47 16.66 -43.94
N THR A 707 -6.79 16.54 -42.80
CA THR A 707 -7.43 16.07 -41.54
C THR A 707 -8.57 17.00 -41.11
N LEU A 708 -8.39 18.32 -41.20
CA LEU A 708 -9.42 19.30 -40.86
C LEU A 708 -10.66 19.16 -41.76
N LEU A 709 -10.49 18.99 -43.07
CA LEU A 709 -11.60 18.76 -44.00
C LEU A 709 -12.40 17.52 -43.61
N VAL A 710 -11.74 16.37 -43.41
CA VAL A 710 -12.43 15.12 -43.07
C VAL A 710 -13.16 15.21 -41.72
N ILE A 711 -12.56 15.82 -40.68
CA ILE A 711 -13.22 15.99 -39.37
C ILE A 711 -14.33 17.06 -39.42
N ASN A 712 -14.25 18.04 -40.33
CA ASN A 712 -15.34 18.97 -40.61
C ASN A 712 -16.56 18.27 -41.21
N ASP A 713 -16.36 17.28 -42.09
CA ASP A 713 -17.46 16.52 -42.72
C ASP A 713 -18.07 15.43 -41.83
N MET A 714 -17.38 14.97 -40.77
CA MET A 714 -17.96 14.06 -39.78
C MET A 714 -19.30 14.58 -39.24
N ARG A 715 -20.31 13.69 -39.14
CA ARG A 715 -21.62 13.93 -38.51
C ARG A 715 -21.85 12.86 -37.44
N MET A 716 -22.63 13.18 -36.41
CA MET A 716 -23.05 12.19 -35.41
C MET A 716 -24.42 11.63 -35.80
N LYS A 717 -24.48 10.33 -36.09
CA LYS A 717 -25.68 9.61 -36.52
C LYS A 717 -26.47 9.11 -35.31
N PHE A 718 -27.79 9.24 -35.33
CA PHE A 718 -28.66 8.49 -34.41
C PHE A 718 -28.92 7.07 -34.94
N PRO A 719 -28.97 6.03 -34.08
CA PRO A 719 -29.37 4.70 -34.51
C PRO A 719 -30.79 4.70 -35.11
N GLY A 720 -30.93 4.25 -36.36
CA GLY A 720 -32.23 4.17 -37.04
C GLY A 720 -32.77 5.50 -37.60
N LYS A 721 -31.90 6.48 -37.87
CA LYS A 721 -32.27 7.81 -38.41
C LYS A 721 -31.31 8.25 -39.53
N THR A 722 -31.79 9.10 -40.45
CA THR A 722 -30.90 9.70 -41.48
C THR A 722 -29.97 10.76 -40.89
N ASP A 723 -29.03 11.27 -41.68
CA ASP A 723 -28.10 12.31 -41.23
C ASP A 723 -28.80 13.67 -41.08
N GLU A 724 -29.81 13.93 -41.90
CA GLU A 724 -30.70 15.08 -41.87
C GLU A 724 -31.60 15.04 -40.62
N GLU A 725 -32.25 13.89 -40.36
CA GLU A 725 -33.01 13.70 -39.12
C GLU A 725 -32.11 13.84 -37.88
N SER A 726 -30.91 13.26 -37.93
CA SER A 726 -29.93 13.33 -36.82
C SER A 726 -29.50 14.78 -36.56
N LYS A 727 -29.31 15.57 -37.62
CA LYS A 727 -29.00 17.00 -37.54
C LYS A 727 -30.17 17.80 -36.95
N LEU A 728 -31.40 17.59 -37.45
CA LEU A 728 -32.61 18.28 -36.96
C LEU A 728 -32.86 18.01 -35.46
N ILE A 729 -32.62 16.79 -34.98
CA ILE A 729 -32.77 16.45 -33.54
C ILE A 729 -31.71 17.20 -32.69
N ILE A 730 -30.48 17.36 -33.19
CA ILE A 730 -29.44 18.13 -32.48
C ILE A 730 -29.77 19.64 -32.49
N GLU A 731 -30.35 20.14 -33.57
CA GLU A 731 -30.75 21.54 -33.72
C GLU A 731 -31.94 21.87 -32.80
N ASP A 732 -33.00 21.06 -32.76
CA ASP A 732 -34.11 21.18 -31.80
C ASP A 732 -33.62 21.23 -30.33
N ILE A 733 -32.72 20.33 -29.94
CA ILE A 733 -32.16 20.29 -28.57
C ILE A 733 -31.36 21.57 -28.24
N MET A 734 -30.81 22.26 -29.25
CA MET A 734 -30.03 23.49 -29.08
C MET A 734 -30.92 24.74 -29.14
N ASP A 735 -31.95 24.78 -29.96
CA ASP A 735 -32.94 25.86 -29.98
C ASP A 735 -33.78 25.84 -28.68
N ASN A 736 -34.19 24.65 -28.25
CA ASN A 736 -34.86 24.41 -26.97
C ASN A 736 -33.89 24.23 -25.78
N TRP A 737 -32.64 24.73 -25.88
CA TRP A 737 -31.59 24.48 -24.88
C TRP A 737 -31.96 24.90 -23.45
N LYS A 738 -32.80 25.93 -23.25
CA LYS A 738 -33.27 26.32 -21.90
C LYS A 738 -34.01 25.17 -21.17
N TYR A 739 -34.74 24.34 -21.90
CA TYR A 739 -35.48 23.18 -21.37
C TYR A 739 -34.58 21.93 -21.26
N HIS A 740 -33.67 21.74 -22.22
CA HIS A 740 -32.78 20.58 -22.25
C HIS A 740 -31.59 20.68 -21.29
N LYS A 741 -31.02 21.88 -21.09
CA LYS A 741 -29.85 22.14 -20.24
C LYS A 741 -29.89 21.44 -18.87
N PRO A 742 -30.92 21.58 -18.01
CA PRO A 742 -30.96 20.89 -16.71
C PRO A 742 -31.04 19.36 -16.84
N LYS A 743 -31.69 18.85 -17.89
CA LYS A 743 -31.82 17.40 -18.13
C LYS A 743 -30.51 16.79 -18.63
N VAL A 744 -29.83 17.46 -19.55
CA VAL A 744 -28.49 17.05 -20.04
C VAL A 744 -27.45 17.19 -18.93
N ALA A 745 -27.51 18.24 -18.09
CA ALA A 745 -26.66 18.38 -16.90
C ALA A 745 -26.84 17.20 -15.92
N SER A 746 -28.09 16.89 -15.56
CA SER A 746 -28.42 15.74 -14.70
C SER A 746 -27.95 14.41 -15.33
N TYR A 747 -28.13 14.24 -16.64
CA TYR A 747 -27.67 13.04 -17.33
C TYR A 747 -26.14 12.91 -17.27
N TRP A 748 -25.41 13.93 -17.71
CA TRP A 748 -23.95 13.91 -17.85
C TRP A 748 -23.20 13.92 -16.52
N LEU A 749 -23.59 14.78 -15.58
CA LEU A 749 -22.85 15.02 -14.32
C LEU A 749 -23.36 14.20 -13.13
N VAL A 750 -24.53 13.56 -13.23
CA VAL A 750 -25.15 12.84 -12.10
C VAL A 750 -25.54 11.40 -12.44
N LYS A 751 -26.05 11.12 -13.66
CA LYS A 751 -26.48 9.76 -14.05
C LYS A 751 -25.40 8.93 -14.75
N LEU A 752 -24.40 9.56 -15.37
CA LEU A 752 -23.24 8.87 -15.93
C LEU A 752 -22.07 8.93 -14.95
N ASP A 753 -21.60 7.75 -14.54
CA ASP A 753 -20.29 7.60 -13.88
C ASP A 753 -19.13 7.92 -14.84
N SER A 754 -17.92 8.06 -14.28
CA SER A 754 -16.71 8.42 -15.04
C SER A 754 -16.30 7.39 -16.11
N VAL A 755 -16.76 6.14 -16.03
CA VAL A 755 -16.52 5.13 -17.08
C VAL A 755 -17.48 5.34 -18.24
N LYS A 756 -18.76 5.60 -17.96
CA LYS A 756 -19.76 5.94 -18.99
C LYS A 756 -19.46 7.29 -19.64
N GLN A 757 -19.05 8.29 -18.87
CA GLN A 757 -18.57 9.58 -19.41
C GLN A 757 -17.38 9.39 -20.36
N ARG A 758 -16.42 8.53 -20.01
CA ARG A 758 -15.28 8.19 -20.86
C ARG A 758 -15.74 7.48 -22.15
N LYS A 759 -16.61 6.47 -22.06
CA LYS A 759 -17.18 5.77 -23.24
C LYS A 759 -17.81 6.75 -24.25
N VAL A 760 -18.52 7.79 -23.81
CA VAL A 760 -19.10 8.81 -24.70
C VAL A 760 -18.03 9.57 -25.50
N LEU A 761 -16.88 9.90 -24.89
CA LEU A 761 -15.79 10.54 -25.63
C LEU A 761 -14.96 9.56 -26.46
N ASP A 762 -14.83 8.31 -26.02
CA ASP A 762 -14.10 7.26 -26.75
C ASP A 762 -14.74 6.93 -28.10
N ILE A 763 -16.06 7.12 -28.25
CA ILE A 763 -16.74 7.07 -29.56
C ILE A 763 -16.09 8.08 -30.53
N VAL A 764 -16.04 9.36 -30.15
CA VAL A 764 -15.45 10.43 -30.98
C VAL A 764 -13.95 10.21 -31.16
N LYS A 765 -13.24 9.83 -30.11
CA LYS A 765 -11.79 9.52 -30.17
C LYS A 765 -11.49 8.40 -31.17
N THR A 766 -12.25 7.31 -31.14
CA THR A 766 -12.05 6.16 -32.06
C THR A 766 -12.26 6.57 -33.52
N SER A 767 -13.30 7.35 -33.82
CA SER A 767 -13.53 7.88 -35.17
C SER A 767 -12.40 8.82 -35.62
N VAL A 768 -11.89 9.69 -34.74
CA VAL A 768 -10.78 10.59 -35.04
C VAL A 768 -9.46 9.83 -35.23
N CYS A 769 -9.20 8.77 -34.46
CA CYS A 769 -8.04 7.88 -34.68
C CYS A 769 -8.06 7.25 -36.08
N ALA A 770 -9.22 6.75 -36.53
CA ALA A 770 -9.38 6.18 -37.87
C ALA A 770 -9.17 7.22 -38.99
N VAL A 771 -9.61 8.47 -38.80
CA VAL A 771 -9.33 9.58 -39.73
C VAL A 771 -7.82 9.86 -39.80
N LEU A 772 -7.14 9.93 -38.65
CA LEU A 772 -5.69 10.15 -38.61
C LEU A 772 -4.92 9.01 -39.31
N GLN A 773 -5.25 7.75 -39.03
CA GLN A 773 -4.65 6.58 -39.70
C GLN A 773 -4.84 6.63 -41.23
N ARG A 774 -6.03 7.02 -41.70
CA ARG A 774 -6.35 7.15 -43.13
C ARG A 774 -5.60 8.28 -43.82
N VAL A 775 -5.61 9.48 -43.25
CA VAL A 775 -5.01 10.68 -43.87
C VAL A 775 -3.49 10.62 -43.81
N TRP A 776 -2.92 10.35 -42.63
CA TRP A 776 -1.47 10.35 -42.42
C TRP A 776 -0.79 9.06 -42.90
N LYS A 777 -1.57 8.03 -43.26
CA LYS A 777 -1.12 6.72 -43.75
C LYS A 777 -0.12 6.03 -42.81
N ALA A 778 -0.18 6.39 -41.53
CA ALA A 778 0.71 5.93 -40.47
C ALA A 778 0.02 4.83 -39.64
N PRO A 779 0.63 3.63 -39.47
CA PRO A 779 0.05 2.58 -38.64
C PRO A 779 0.11 2.92 -37.14
N ASP A 780 1.13 3.68 -36.73
CA ASP A 780 1.26 4.26 -35.39
C ASP A 780 0.95 5.77 -35.43
N ILE A 781 -0.15 6.16 -34.77
CA ILE A 781 -0.55 7.56 -34.61
C ILE A 781 -0.09 8.18 -33.28
N GLU A 782 0.44 7.39 -32.34
CA GLU A 782 0.86 7.90 -31.01
C GLU A 782 2.03 8.89 -31.11
N ASN A 783 2.81 8.76 -32.18
CA ASN A 783 3.92 9.64 -32.49
C ASN A 783 3.55 10.94 -33.22
N LEU A 784 2.32 11.10 -33.71
CA LEU A 784 1.88 12.32 -34.41
C LEU A 784 1.64 13.48 -33.42
N HIS A 785 2.16 14.68 -33.72
CA HIS A 785 1.96 15.86 -32.89
C HIS A 785 0.46 16.20 -32.75
N LEU A 786 -0.28 16.16 -33.87
CA LEU A 786 -1.73 16.43 -33.90
C LEU A 786 -2.53 15.48 -32.97
N TYR A 787 -2.19 14.19 -32.92
CA TYR A 787 -2.83 13.22 -32.00
C TYR A 787 -2.50 13.49 -30.53
N ARG A 788 -1.30 13.99 -30.22
CA ARG A 788 -0.94 14.42 -28.86
C ARG A 788 -1.76 15.63 -28.42
N LEU A 789 -2.00 16.60 -29.31
CA LEU A 789 -2.93 17.71 -29.06
C LEU A 789 -4.36 17.19 -28.81
N PHE A 790 -4.87 16.28 -29.64
CA PHE A 790 -6.20 15.71 -29.48
C PHE A 790 -6.36 14.97 -28.13
N ASN A 791 -5.36 14.19 -27.70
CA ASN A 791 -5.39 13.56 -26.37
C ASN A 791 -5.40 14.57 -25.21
N ARG A 792 -4.70 15.71 -25.33
CA ARG A 792 -4.81 16.79 -24.32
C ARG A 792 -6.23 17.35 -24.27
N VAL A 793 -6.89 17.51 -25.42
CA VAL A 793 -8.31 17.94 -25.48
C VAL A 793 -9.24 16.92 -24.84
N PHE A 794 -9.18 15.64 -25.21
CA PHE A 794 -10.03 14.60 -24.60
C PHE A 794 -9.84 14.51 -23.08
N ASN A 795 -8.59 14.56 -22.59
CA ASN A 795 -8.30 14.59 -21.15
C ASN A 795 -8.82 15.86 -20.46
N ARG A 796 -8.80 17.02 -21.14
CA ARG A 796 -9.39 18.28 -20.64
C ARG A 796 -10.91 18.23 -20.59
N LEU A 797 -11.57 17.54 -21.52
CA LEU A 797 -13.03 17.37 -21.54
C LEU A 797 -13.53 16.43 -20.43
N LEU A 798 -12.76 15.39 -20.06
CA LEU A 798 -13.07 14.51 -18.91
C LEU A 798 -12.73 15.14 -17.55
N TRP A 799 -12.01 16.26 -17.52
CA TRP A 799 -11.53 16.89 -16.28
C TRP A 799 -12.66 17.16 -15.28
N SER A 800 -12.41 16.83 -14.01
CA SER A 800 -13.38 16.95 -12.91
C SER A 800 -14.72 16.25 -13.20
N HIS A 801 -14.68 14.94 -13.49
CA HIS A 801 -15.87 14.12 -13.77
C HIS A 801 -16.74 14.69 -14.89
N GLY A 802 -16.12 14.98 -16.05
CA GLY A 802 -16.82 15.49 -17.23
C GLY A 802 -17.22 16.96 -17.16
N GLN A 803 -16.94 17.67 -16.06
CA GLN A 803 -17.18 19.11 -15.93
C GLN A 803 -16.45 19.90 -17.03
N GLY A 804 -15.30 19.43 -17.51
CA GLY A 804 -14.59 19.98 -18.66
C GLY A 804 -15.48 20.12 -19.91
N LEU A 805 -16.12 19.04 -20.35
CA LEU A 805 -17.07 19.05 -21.48
C LEU A 805 -18.31 19.89 -21.16
N TRP A 806 -18.83 19.82 -19.93
CA TRP A 806 -20.01 20.58 -19.54
C TRP A 806 -19.79 22.10 -19.62
N ASN A 807 -18.59 22.56 -19.23
CA ASN A 807 -18.21 23.97 -19.37
C ASN A 807 -18.25 24.43 -20.84
N CYS A 808 -17.99 23.55 -21.81
CA CYS A 808 -18.10 23.86 -23.25
C CYS A 808 -19.56 24.06 -23.76
N PHE A 809 -20.58 23.85 -22.93
CA PHE A 809 -21.98 24.22 -23.17
C PHE A 809 -22.41 25.53 -22.48
N CYS A 810 -21.53 26.16 -21.71
CA CYS A 810 -21.78 27.45 -21.09
C CYS A 810 -20.89 28.50 -21.77
N ASN A 811 -21.47 29.59 -22.27
CA ASN A 811 -20.78 30.55 -23.16
C ASN A 811 -19.72 31.43 -22.47
N SER A 812 -19.26 31.05 -21.27
CA SER A 812 -17.96 31.46 -20.72
C SER A 812 -16.84 30.93 -21.62
N GLY A 813 -16.17 31.83 -22.35
CA GLY A 813 -15.27 31.48 -23.45
C GLY A 813 -14.11 30.54 -23.10
N SER A 814 -13.65 29.80 -24.12
CA SER A 814 -12.30 29.21 -24.28
C SER A 814 -11.67 28.42 -23.11
N SER A 815 -12.45 28.00 -22.10
CA SER A 815 -11.97 27.28 -20.89
C SER A 815 -11.16 26.00 -21.15
N TRP A 816 -11.29 25.40 -22.34
CA TRP A 816 -10.50 24.23 -22.75
C TRP A 816 -9.24 24.61 -23.54
N GLU A 817 -9.22 25.74 -24.25
CA GLU A 817 -8.09 26.22 -25.06
C GLU A 817 -6.92 26.72 -24.19
N THR A 818 -7.20 27.07 -22.93
CA THR A 818 -6.18 27.42 -21.90
C THR A 818 -5.21 26.28 -21.57
N ILE A 819 -5.35 25.09 -22.17
CA ILE A 819 -4.34 24.03 -22.10
C ILE A 819 -3.13 24.33 -22.99
N PHE A 820 -3.30 25.13 -24.05
CA PHE A 820 -2.22 25.52 -24.96
C PHE A 820 -1.48 26.77 -24.48
N SER A 821 -2.17 27.68 -23.78
CA SER A 821 -1.58 28.90 -23.19
C SER A 821 -0.62 28.64 -22.01
N LYS A 822 -0.25 27.39 -21.76
CA LYS A 822 0.72 26.95 -20.73
C LYS A 822 1.77 25.96 -21.27
N SER A 823 1.75 25.63 -22.55
CA SER A 823 2.76 24.79 -23.21
C SER A 823 3.77 25.66 -23.96
N THR A 824 5.03 25.20 -24.02
CA THR A 824 6.10 25.81 -24.84
C THR A 824 6.01 25.43 -26.33
N GLU A 825 4.90 24.81 -26.76
CA GLU A 825 4.65 24.36 -28.13
C GLU A 825 3.68 25.34 -28.79
N VAL A 826 4.06 25.86 -29.96
CA VAL A 826 3.21 26.77 -30.75
C VAL A 826 2.24 25.93 -31.57
N VAL A 827 0.95 26.04 -31.27
CA VAL A 827 -0.14 25.38 -32.00
C VAL A 827 -0.57 26.24 -33.20
N THR A 828 -0.67 25.67 -34.40
CA THR A 828 -1.09 26.42 -35.60
C THR A 828 -2.61 26.69 -35.60
N PRO A 829 -3.10 27.69 -36.36
CA PRO A 829 -4.54 27.94 -36.49
C PRO A 829 -5.33 26.71 -36.97
N GLU A 830 -4.80 25.93 -37.90
CA GLU A 830 -5.44 24.73 -38.42
C GLU A 830 -5.49 23.59 -37.38
N GLN A 831 -4.43 23.43 -36.59
CA GLN A 831 -4.40 22.49 -35.47
C GLN A 831 -5.42 22.86 -34.38
N LEU A 832 -5.58 24.17 -34.10
CA LEU A 832 -6.60 24.68 -33.18
C LEU A 832 -8.02 24.47 -33.73
N GLN A 833 -8.25 24.69 -35.03
CA GLN A 833 -9.52 24.41 -35.69
C GLN A 833 -9.89 22.92 -35.63
N CYS A 834 -8.94 22.01 -35.84
CA CYS A 834 -9.14 20.57 -35.63
C CYS A 834 -9.59 20.28 -34.18
N CYS A 835 -8.96 20.91 -33.20
CA CYS A 835 -9.31 20.75 -31.79
C CYS A 835 -10.71 21.32 -31.47
N GLN A 836 -11.05 22.49 -31.99
CA GLN A 836 -12.39 23.11 -31.87
C GLN A 836 -13.47 22.20 -32.45
N ARG A 837 -13.22 21.61 -33.63
CA ARG A 837 -14.14 20.67 -34.28
C ARG A 837 -14.34 19.40 -33.45
N ILE A 838 -13.27 18.85 -32.84
CA ILE A 838 -13.37 17.71 -31.93
C ILE A 838 -14.23 18.03 -30.70
N VAL A 839 -14.05 19.21 -30.08
CA VAL A 839 -14.91 19.63 -28.95
C VAL A 839 -16.38 19.71 -29.37
N GLN A 840 -16.67 20.21 -30.57
CA GLN A 840 -18.05 20.26 -31.08
C GLN A 840 -18.61 18.85 -31.37
N LEU A 841 -17.82 17.92 -31.90
CA LEU A 841 -18.22 16.51 -32.06
C LEU A 841 -18.50 15.84 -30.71
N CYS A 842 -17.68 16.09 -29.69
CA CYS A 842 -17.91 15.61 -28.32
C CYS A 842 -19.22 16.15 -27.72
N LYS A 843 -19.54 17.43 -27.96
CA LYS A 843 -20.82 18.04 -27.56
C LYS A 843 -21.99 17.36 -28.28
N GLN A 844 -21.91 17.18 -29.60
CA GLN A 844 -22.94 16.51 -30.38
C GLN A 844 -23.15 15.06 -29.94
N CYS A 845 -22.08 14.30 -29.71
CA CYS A 845 -22.14 12.92 -29.21
C CYS A 845 -22.90 12.82 -27.86
N LEU A 846 -22.63 13.75 -26.93
CA LEU A 846 -23.39 13.79 -25.66
C LEU A 846 -24.88 14.04 -25.87
N LEU A 847 -25.27 14.94 -26.77
CA LEU A 847 -26.70 15.20 -27.06
C LEU A 847 -27.39 13.98 -27.68
N VAL A 848 -26.70 13.27 -28.59
CA VAL A 848 -27.18 12.00 -29.19
C VAL A 848 -27.40 10.94 -28.11
N VAL A 849 -26.39 10.67 -27.27
CA VAL A 849 -26.46 9.64 -26.22
C VAL A 849 -27.50 10.00 -25.14
N TYR A 850 -27.62 11.29 -24.77
CA TYR A 850 -28.69 11.78 -23.90
C TYR A 850 -30.08 11.49 -24.47
N LYS A 851 -30.33 11.86 -25.74
CA LYS A 851 -31.63 11.75 -26.40
C LYS A 851 -32.02 10.30 -26.66
N TYR A 852 -31.07 9.47 -27.09
CA TYR A 852 -31.27 8.01 -27.17
C TYR A 852 -31.63 7.42 -25.78
N SER A 853 -31.02 7.92 -24.71
CA SER A 853 -31.30 7.50 -23.33
C SER A 853 -32.53 8.15 -22.68
N SER A 854 -33.17 9.16 -23.28
CA SER A 854 -34.51 9.62 -22.89
C SER A 854 -35.59 8.77 -23.57
N ASP A 855 -35.43 8.52 -24.86
CA ASP A 855 -36.50 7.96 -25.69
C ASP A 855 -36.68 6.46 -25.44
N SER A 856 -35.57 5.75 -25.16
CA SER A 856 -35.58 4.34 -24.72
C SER A 856 -36.24 4.11 -23.34
N ARG A 857 -36.66 5.16 -22.62
CA ARG A 857 -37.48 5.05 -21.39
C ARG A 857 -38.96 5.33 -21.62
N GLY A 858 -39.35 5.67 -22.85
CA GLY A 858 -40.74 6.01 -23.21
C GLY A 858 -41.56 4.85 -23.79
N SER A 859 -40.92 3.73 -24.16
CA SER A 859 -41.63 2.57 -24.72
C SER A 859 -42.07 1.58 -23.62
N PRO A 860 -43.36 1.16 -23.59
CA PRO A 860 -43.83 0.12 -22.68
C PRO A 860 -43.55 -1.31 -23.20
N THR A 861 -43.08 -1.48 -24.44
CA THR A 861 -42.72 -2.80 -24.99
C THR A 861 -41.29 -3.18 -24.64
N GLY A 862 -41.16 -4.22 -23.80
CA GLY A 862 -39.86 -4.67 -23.30
C GLY A 862 -39.09 -5.54 -24.27
N ILE A 863 -38.05 -4.98 -24.90
CA ILE A 863 -36.82 -5.65 -25.36
C ILE A 863 -35.68 -4.68 -25.07
N SER A 864 -34.61 -5.13 -24.40
CA SER A 864 -33.42 -4.31 -24.12
C SER A 864 -32.33 -4.61 -25.15
N PRO A 865 -31.99 -3.67 -26.06
CA PRO A 865 -30.90 -3.88 -27.02
C PRO A 865 -29.53 -3.81 -26.33
N HIS A 866 -28.65 -4.75 -26.67
CA HIS A 866 -27.30 -4.92 -26.11
C HIS A 866 -26.52 -3.60 -25.87
N TRP A 867 -26.17 -3.37 -24.61
CA TRP A 867 -24.98 -2.58 -24.22
C TRP A 867 -24.05 -3.31 -23.24
N ASP A 868 -24.40 -4.55 -22.84
CA ASP A 868 -23.67 -5.42 -21.91
C ASP A 868 -23.29 -6.80 -22.52
N ASP A 869 -22.96 -6.86 -23.82
CA ASP A 869 -21.86 -7.74 -24.29
C ASP A 869 -21.28 -7.17 -25.60
N THR A 870 -19.99 -6.82 -25.57
CA THR A 870 -19.05 -7.01 -26.68
C THR A 870 -17.64 -6.91 -26.14
N ARG A 871 -16.85 -7.95 -26.42
CA ARG A 871 -15.42 -8.05 -26.07
C ARG A 871 -14.61 -7.11 -26.97
N TYR A 872 -13.68 -6.37 -26.38
CA TYR A 872 -12.28 -6.23 -26.83
C TYR A 872 -11.44 -5.70 -25.66
#